data_AF-A0A7X5UPL7-F1
#
_entry.id   AF-A0A7X5UPL7-F1
#
_cell.length_a   1.000
_cell.length_b   1.000
_cell.length_c   1.000
_cell.angle_alpha   90.00
_cell.angle_beta   90.00
_cell.angle_gamma   90.00
#
_symmetry.space_group_name_H-M   'P 1'
#
loop_
_entity.id
_entity.type
_entity.pdbx_description
1 polymer ?
#
loop_
_entity_poly.entity_id
_entity_poly.type
_entity_poly.pdbx_seq_one_letter_code
_entity_poly.pdbx_strand_id
1 'polypeptide(L)'
;MTTTFDDALAFDGEAFDALAPLTAPEARAAAPAATPGAAGGGHVLRRIRESVVAAHASALGAQEALQRLRIARIAVATPEAVPPQRRRVFLATAQRTDSHGLAVLSTSMDRLAPRELPAPATTEGAFKPLARTAATRLGHAELEKLREGDMAGVFGAAYDQRGDNPQVRLLSTTQGLVTDVLGVDRGAGRWNRGALRARCVLPGAPSDPVAAVLEAVAQAAQVFALQAGLHLCFADAAFEFGPAEVELTEALPDAPAELSIEVSDVDMIPRPWLTAEAELTVSGVVAARVHGLRLEVRERPGVPVGPETGGVVPRFLGRRNAQGEPALLGEFHMIHSSRGDLAIILGPEFAHYAGRRATRMPSGGLRLCDRLMTVEGTRHQLQAGRAVSEYDSPADCWYYLESANASMPNVIYMETSLQSALLLGYYLGATLTDPQEDYSLRNLDGTATVLREVDLRDCTIQQRSELLSTSVLSGAVLQSFSYELSVDGEPFYRGESLFGFFSEQALANQTGLDGGGYVPTWLERQLVTPPVRTIEVGARGPHGPARNTGHLHLLDHVQVVDDGGDYGRGYLRAVRPVREDDWFFRRHFHLDPVMPGSLGVEAVIQAMQEWLVDSGLAADLPEPEFVLPAGVPMTWRYRGQILATDKEMTLEVHLKDVRADHERVTVIGDASVWKPGMRIYHLENVAVELRGARS
;
A
#
# COMPACT_ATOMS: atom_id res chain seq x y z
N MET A 1 -27.27 1.61 -34.52
CA MET A 1 -28.13 0.41 -34.51
C MET A 1 -28.32 0.01 -33.07
N THR A 2 -29.54 0.23 -32.57
CA THR A 2 -30.04 -0.18 -31.26
C THR A 2 -30.31 -1.68 -31.26
N THR A 3 -29.82 -2.41 -30.25
CA THR A 3 -30.40 -3.70 -29.84
C THR A 3 -30.38 -3.79 -28.32
N THR A 4 -31.58 -4.02 -27.82
CA THR A 4 -32.07 -4.12 -26.45
C THR A 4 -31.70 -5.46 -25.81
N PHE A 5 -31.40 -5.46 -24.52
CA PHE A 5 -31.45 -6.64 -23.66
C PHE A 5 -32.82 -6.67 -22.98
N ASP A 6 -33.53 -7.77 -23.13
CA ASP A 6 -34.81 -8.06 -22.48
C ASP A 6 -34.60 -9.14 -21.41
N ASP A 7 -35.33 -8.97 -20.32
CA ASP A 7 -35.34 -9.72 -19.06
C ASP A 7 -35.75 -11.20 -19.18
N ALA A 8 -35.22 -12.04 -18.27
CA ALA A 8 -35.97 -13.12 -17.62
C ALA A 8 -35.21 -13.66 -16.38
N LEU A 9 -35.35 -12.95 -15.25
CA LEU A 9 -35.17 -13.50 -13.91
C LEU A 9 -36.52 -14.06 -13.45
N ALA A 10 -36.58 -15.36 -13.14
CA ALA A 10 -37.68 -15.95 -12.39
C ALA A 10 -37.11 -16.55 -11.10
N PHE A 11 -37.45 -15.91 -9.99
CA PHE A 11 -37.12 -16.29 -8.62
C PHE A 11 -38.39 -16.90 -8.02
N ASP A 12 -38.34 -18.16 -7.58
CA ASP A 12 -39.42 -18.76 -6.80
C ASP A 12 -39.34 -18.23 -5.37
N GLY A 13 -40.44 -17.61 -4.93
CA GLY A 13 -40.49 -16.77 -3.75
C GLY A 13 -40.71 -17.50 -2.44
N GLU A 14 -40.16 -16.90 -1.38
CA GLU A 14 -40.83 -16.73 -0.10
C GLU A 14 -40.71 -15.26 0.33
N ALA A 15 -41.78 -14.70 0.87
CA ALA A 15 -41.85 -13.29 1.28
C ALA A 15 -41.21 -13.11 2.67
N PHE A 16 -40.25 -12.20 2.77
CA PHE A 16 -39.64 -11.78 4.04
C PHE A 16 -40.53 -10.73 4.73
N ASP A 17 -41.11 -11.10 5.88
CA ASP A 17 -41.84 -10.17 6.76
C ASP A 17 -40.88 -9.62 7.83
N ALA A 18 -40.54 -8.33 7.70
CA ALA A 18 -39.53 -7.65 8.51
C ALA A 18 -40.00 -7.24 9.92
N LEU A 19 -41.19 -7.67 10.38
CA LEU A 19 -41.77 -7.20 11.66
C LEU A 19 -42.30 -8.30 12.61
N ALA A 20 -41.95 -9.58 12.41
CA ALA A 20 -42.32 -10.64 13.36
C ALA A 20 -41.48 -10.56 14.66
N PRO A 21 -42.09 -10.58 15.87
CA PRO A 21 -41.34 -10.63 17.12
C PRO A 21 -40.72 -12.01 17.38
N LEU A 22 -39.42 -12.04 17.64
CA LEU A 22 -38.67 -13.24 17.98
C LEU A 22 -39.11 -13.80 19.35
N THR A 23 -39.70 -14.99 19.38
CA THR A 23 -39.91 -15.78 20.60
C THR A 23 -38.60 -16.44 21.04
N ALA A 24 -38.21 -16.24 22.30
CA ALA A 24 -37.01 -16.81 22.90
C ALA A 24 -37.13 -18.35 23.08
N PRO A 25 -36.06 -19.14 22.86
CA PRO A 25 -36.07 -20.55 23.18
C PRO A 25 -35.79 -20.82 24.67
N GLU A 26 -36.48 -21.82 25.21
CA GLU A 26 -36.38 -22.30 26.60
C GLU A 26 -34.98 -22.83 26.95
N ALA A 27 -34.49 -22.47 28.14
CA ALA A 27 -33.21 -22.90 28.68
C ALA A 27 -33.24 -24.39 29.11
N ARG A 28 -32.39 -25.21 28.50
CA ARG A 28 -32.04 -26.55 29.03
C ARG A 28 -30.86 -26.45 30.00
N ALA A 29 -31.02 -27.11 31.14
CA ALA A 29 -30.08 -27.14 32.26
C ALA A 29 -28.72 -27.79 31.91
N ALA A 30 -27.63 -27.15 32.31
CA ALA A 30 -26.27 -27.66 32.24
C ALA A 30 -25.91 -28.50 33.48
N ALA A 31 -25.25 -29.63 33.27
CA ALA A 31 -24.60 -30.45 34.31
C ALA A 31 -23.18 -29.90 34.64
N PRO A 32 -22.59 -30.23 35.80
CA PRO A 32 -21.65 -29.34 36.48
C PRO A 32 -20.21 -29.46 35.97
N ALA A 33 -19.56 -28.31 35.84
CA ALA A 33 -18.13 -28.18 35.57
C ALA A 33 -17.29 -28.45 36.84
N ALA A 34 -16.15 -29.12 36.65
CA ALA A 34 -15.16 -29.42 37.68
C ALA A 34 -14.50 -28.16 38.24
N THR A 35 -14.24 -28.18 39.54
CA THR A 35 -13.71 -27.09 40.37
C THR A 35 -12.24 -26.77 40.06
N PRO A 36 -11.87 -25.53 39.69
CA PRO A 36 -10.49 -25.06 39.75
C PRO A 36 -10.17 -24.51 41.15
N GLY A 37 -8.95 -24.77 41.60
CA GLY A 37 -8.41 -24.38 42.90
C GLY A 37 -8.47 -22.88 43.18
N ALA A 38 -8.58 -22.56 44.46
CA ALA A 38 -8.83 -21.23 45.02
C ALA A 38 -7.74 -20.20 44.67
N ALA A 39 -7.91 -19.49 43.56
CA ALA A 39 -7.40 -18.14 43.40
C ALA A 39 -8.38 -17.20 44.12
N GLY A 40 -7.93 -16.61 45.24
CA GLY A 40 -8.78 -15.91 46.20
C GLY A 40 -9.74 -14.89 45.58
N GLY A 41 -10.97 -14.84 46.09
CA GLY A 41 -12.05 -13.97 45.61
C GLY A 41 -11.69 -12.49 45.49
N GLY A 42 -10.61 -12.04 46.14
CA GLY A 42 -10.02 -10.71 45.93
C GLY A 42 -9.52 -10.46 44.51
N HIS A 43 -8.98 -11.46 43.80
CA HIS A 43 -8.52 -11.29 42.41
C HIS A 43 -9.68 -11.19 41.41
N VAL A 44 -10.76 -11.93 41.65
CA VAL A 44 -12.01 -11.84 40.85
C VAL A 44 -12.71 -10.51 41.11
N LEU A 45 -12.82 -10.08 42.36
CA LEU A 45 -13.37 -8.76 42.71
C LEU A 45 -12.51 -7.62 42.15
N ARG A 46 -11.18 -7.75 42.16
CA ARG A 46 -10.27 -6.78 41.53
C ARG A 46 -10.47 -6.71 40.03
N ARG A 47 -10.55 -7.85 39.33
CA ARG A 47 -10.81 -7.91 37.88
C ARG A 47 -12.18 -7.37 37.50
N ILE A 48 -13.23 -7.68 38.27
CA ILE A 48 -14.56 -7.11 38.06
C ILE A 48 -14.50 -5.60 38.25
N ARG A 49 -13.83 -5.12 39.31
CA ARG A 49 -13.66 -3.68 39.56
C ARG A 49 -12.87 -3.00 38.44
N GLU A 50 -11.79 -3.58 37.96
CA GLU A 50 -10.96 -3.05 36.86
C GLU A 50 -11.74 -3.04 35.54
N SER A 51 -12.45 -4.11 35.22
CA SER A 51 -13.29 -4.21 34.02
C SER A 51 -14.47 -3.21 34.08
N VAL A 52 -15.12 -3.07 35.24
CA VAL A 52 -16.17 -2.07 35.45
C VAL A 52 -15.60 -0.66 35.35
N VAL A 53 -14.43 -0.38 35.93
CA VAL A 53 -13.76 0.93 35.82
C VAL A 53 -13.35 1.22 34.38
N ALA A 54 -12.81 0.25 33.64
CA ALA A 54 -12.44 0.41 32.24
C ALA A 54 -13.66 0.62 31.34
N ALA A 55 -14.73 -0.16 31.54
CA ALA A 55 -15.99 0.02 30.84
C ALA A 55 -16.62 1.39 31.16
N HIS A 56 -16.54 1.84 32.42
CA HIS A 56 -17.03 3.14 32.84
C HIS A 56 -16.17 4.28 32.27
N ALA A 57 -14.85 4.12 32.20
CA ALA A 57 -13.92 5.07 31.58
C ALA A 57 -14.13 5.16 30.06
N SER A 58 -14.36 4.02 29.39
CA SER A 58 -14.71 3.96 27.98
C SER A 58 -16.07 4.61 27.70
N ALA A 59 -17.09 4.32 28.53
CA ALA A 59 -18.40 4.94 28.45
C ALA A 59 -18.33 6.44 28.73
N LEU A 60 -17.54 6.89 29.71
CA LEU A 60 -17.29 8.29 29.99
C LEU A 60 -16.50 8.97 28.86
N GLY A 61 -15.54 8.29 28.24
CA GLY A 61 -14.81 8.80 27.07
C GLY A 61 -15.70 8.92 25.83
N ALA A 62 -16.58 7.95 25.59
CA ALA A 62 -17.58 8.02 24.53
C ALA A 62 -18.63 9.10 24.83
N GLN A 63 -19.08 9.22 26.07
CA GLN A 63 -19.99 10.27 26.52
C GLN A 63 -19.33 11.65 26.46
N GLU A 64 -18.04 11.77 26.79
CA GLU A 64 -17.26 12.99 26.66
C GLU A 64 -17.09 13.35 25.18
N ALA A 65 -16.81 12.39 24.30
CA ALA A 65 -16.76 12.62 22.86
C ALA A 65 -18.13 13.06 22.31
N LEU A 66 -19.22 12.43 22.75
CA LEU A 66 -20.59 12.81 22.42
C LEU A 66 -20.95 14.18 22.98
N GLN A 67 -20.54 14.49 24.21
CA GLN A 67 -20.73 15.79 24.83
C GLN A 67 -19.85 16.84 24.17
N ARG A 68 -18.64 16.54 23.71
CA ARG A 68 -17.79 17.43 22.90
C ARG A 68 -18.40 17.65 21.53
N LEU A 69 -19.02 16.66 20.90
CA LEU A 69 -19.79 16.81 19.67
C LEU A 69 -21.08 17.61 19.89
N ARG A 70 -21.74 17.42 21.04
CA ARG A 70 -22.99 18.11 21.40
C ARG A 70 -22.72 19.53 21.87
N ILE A 71 -21.62 19.78 22.58
CA ILE A 71 -21.08 21.09 22.92
C ILE A 71 -20.52 21.73 21.66
N ALA A 72 -19.87 21.03 20.73
CA ALA A 72 -19.54 21.60 19.42
C ALA A 72 -20.81 21.99 18.64
N ARG A 73 -21.93 21.30 18.85
CA ARG A 73 -23.26 21.64 18.30
C ARG A 73 -24.04 22.72 19.09
N ILE A 74 -23.79 22.90 20.39
CA ILE A 74 -24.47 23.86 21.29
C ILE A 74 -23.64 25.15 21.47
N ALA A 75 -22.31 25.04 21.41
CA ALA A 75 -21.33 26.12 21.35
C ALA A 75 -21.16 26.67 19.92
N VAL A 76 -21.87 26.08 18.94
CA VAL A 76 -22.64 26.93 18.02
C VAL A 76 -23.74 27.58 18.87
N ALA A 77 -23.34 28.52 19.74
CA ALA A 77 -24.15 29.71 19.90
C ALA A 77 -24.42 30.13 18.47
N THR A 78 -25.69 30.20 18.07
CA THR A 78 -26.08 30.84 16.82
C THR A 78 -25.20 32.08 16.74
N PRO A 79 -24.24 32.14 15.79
CA PRO A 79 -23.73 33.45 15.42
C PRO A 79 -25.03 34.21 15.13
N GLU A 80 -25.19 35.40 15.71
CA GLU A 80 -26.13 36.37 15.18
C GLU A 80 -26.19 36.14 13.67
N ALA A 81 -27.34 35.70 13.15
CA ALA A 81 -27.42 35.08 11.84
C ALA A 81 -26.84 36.07 10.84
N VAL A 82 -25.56 35.89 10.51
CA VAL A 82 -24.89 36.71 9.52
C VAL A 82 -25.71 36.40 8.27
N PRO A 83 -26.38 37.40 7.67
CA PRO A 83 -27.20 37.18 6.50
C PRO A 83 -26.36 36.38 5.50
N PRO A 84 -26.94 35.39 4.79
CA PRO A 84 -26.17 34.54 3.87
C PRO A 84 -25.39 35.45 2.94
N GLN A 85 -24.08 35.55 3.16
CA GLN A 85 -23.22 36.37 2.32
C GLN A 85 -23.28 35.75 0.95
N ARG A 86 -23.66 36.53 -0.05
CA ARG A 86 -23.67 36.07 -1.43
C ARG A 86 -22.25 35.63 -1.78
N ARG A 87 -22.11 34.36 -2.13
CA ARG A 87 -20.85 33.81 -2.61
C ARG A 87 -20.78 34.02 -4.11
N ARG A 88 -19.64 34.50 -4.57
CA ARG A 88 -19.32 34.58 -5.99
C ARG A 88 -18.40 33.44 -6.34
N VAL A 89 -18.66 32.78 -7.46
CA VAL A 89 -17.88 31.66 -7.95
C VAL A 89 -17.08 32.11 -9.16
N PHE A 90 -15.83 31.68 -9.25
CA PHE A 90 -14.94 31.99 -10.36
C PHE A 90 -14.25 30.73 -10.85
N LEU A 91 -14.11 30.57 -12.16
CA LEU A 91 -13.11 29.69 -12.74
C LEU A 91 -11.81 30.47 -12.86
N ALA A 92 -10.75 30.00 -12.21
CA ALA A 92 -9.44 30.62 -12.25
C ALA A 92 -8.42 29.70 -12.93
N THR A 93 -7.62 30.27 -13.83
CA THR A 93 -6.42 29.63 -14.39
C THR A 93 -5.20 30.34 -13.87
N ALA A 94 -4.17 29.58 -13.49
CA ALA A 94 -2.95 30.11 -12.93
C ALA A 94 -1.76 29.67 -13.78
N GLN A 95 -0.88 30.62 -14.11
CA GLN A 95 0.35 30.35 -14.83
C GLN A 95 1.52 30.97 -14.06
N ARG A 96 2.58 30.17 -13.90
CA ARG A 96 3.81 30.66 -13.28
C ARG A 96 4.50 31.68 -14.18
N THR A 97 4.98 32.77 -13.59
CA THR A 97 5.75 33.79 -14.31
C THR A 97 7.26 33.51 -14.23
N ASP A 98 8.05 34.18 -15.08
CA ASP A 98 9.51 34.08 -15.06
C ASP A 98 10.15 34.58 -13.75
N SER A 99 9.45 35.46 -13.02
CA SER A 99 9.85 35.95 -11.70
C SER A 99 9.47 35.00 -10.55
N HIS A 100 9.08 33.75 -10.87
CA HIS A 100 8.53 32.77 -9.93
C HIS A 100 7.24 33.23 -9.23
N GLY A 101 6.52 34.22 -9.77
CA GLY A 101 5.20 34.62 -9.29
C GLY A 101 4.08 33.83 -9.95
N LEU A 102 2.84 34.18 -9.63
CA LEU A 102 1.65 33.55 -10.20
C LEU A 102 0.78 34.59 -10.92
N ALA A 103 0.63 34.45 -12.23
CA ALA A 103 -0.35 35.20 -13.00
C ALA A 103 -1.68 34.45 -12.98
N VAL A 104 -2.75 35.12 -12.54
CA VAL A 104 -4.08 34.52 -12.43
C VAL A 104 -5.05 35.23 -13.35
N LEU A 105 -5.80 34.45 -14.13
CA LEU A 105 -6.93 34.91 -14.91
C LEU A 105 -8.18 34.25 -14.34
N SER A 106 -9.23 35.05 -14.09
CA SER A 106 -10.47 34.54 -13.51
C SER A 106 -11.69 34.99 -14.31
N THR A 107 -12.70 34.13 -14.37
CA THR A 107 -13.99 34.42 -15.02
C THR A 107 -15.12 34.04 -14.06
N SER A 108 -16.08 34.94 -13.86
CA SER A 108 -17.23 34.70 -12.99
C SER A 108 -18.10 33.56 -13.50
N MET A 109 -18.61 32.75 -12.59
CA MET A 109 -19.53 31.64 -12.86
C MET A 109 -20.83 31.81 -12.06
N ASP A 110 -21.90 31.19 -12.53
CA ASP A 110 -23.19 31.17 -11.83
C ASP A 110 -23.21 30.19 -10.64
N ARG A 111 -22.48 29.06 -10.78
CA ARG A 111 -22.37 27.99 -9.78
C ARG A 111 -21.12 27.14 -10.03
N LEU A 112 -20.71 26.37 -9.03
CA LEU A 112 -19.68 25.34 -9.18
C LEU A 112 -20.07 24.28 -10.21
N ALA A 113 -19.09 23.75 -10.93
CA ALA A 113 -19.31 22.58 -11.76
C ALA A 113 -19.47 21.33 -10.87
N PRO A 114 -20.33 20.37 -11.26
CA PRO A 114 -20.33 19.05 -10.65
C PRO A 114 -18.96 18.40 -10.81
N ARG A 115 -18.41 17.86 -9.72
CA ARG A 115 -17.14 17.14 -9.71
C ARG A 115 -17.32 15.75 -9.13
N GLU A 116 -16.75 14.77 -9.80
CA GLU A 116 -16.60 13.42 -9.25
C GLU A 116 -15.37 13.40 -8.36
N LEU A 117 -15.56 13.07 -7.08
CA LEU A 117 -14.50 13.06 -6.08
C LEU A 117 -14.11 11.62 -5.78
N PRO A 118 -12.80 11.32 -5.61
CA PRO A 118 -12.37 9.97 -5.29
C PRO A 118 -12.86 9.55 -3.90
N ALA A 119 -13.00 8.24 -3.70
CA ALA A 119 -13.22 7.67 -2.38
C ALA A 119 -11.98 7.91 -1.48
N PRO A 120 -12.16 7.94 -0.14
CA PRO A 120 -11.03 7.99 0.78
C PRO A 120 -10.09 6.81 0.57
N ALA A 121 -8.78 7.07 0.65
CA ALA A 121 -7.77 6.03 0.55
C ALA A 121 -7.87 5.05 1.73
N THR A 122 -7.75 3.76 1.43
CA THR A 122 -7.44 2.76 2.47
C THR A 122 -6.00 2.95 2.96
N THR A 123 -5.62 2.28 4.04
CA THR A 123 -4.23 2.12 4.50
C THR A 123 -3.30 1.66 3.36
N GLU A 124 -3.70 0.66 2.57
CA GLU A 124 -2.97 0.20 1.37
C GLU A 124 -2.90 1.26 0.26
N GLY A 125 -4.01 1.98 0.04
CA GLY A 125 -4.14 2.98 -1.01
C GLY A 125 -3.54 4.35 -0.67
N ALA A 126 -2.98 4.50 0.52
CA ALA A 126 -2.32 5.72 0.96
C ALA A 126 -1.08 5.99 0.10
N PHE A 127 -0.85 7.26 -0.23
CA PHE A 127 0.30 7.64 -1.04
C PHE A 127 1.58 7.53 -0.21
N LYS A 128 2.52 6.68 -0.65
CA LYS A 128 3.86 6.58 -0.07
C LYS A 128 4.70 7.78 -0.51
N PRO A 129 5.09 8.70 0.41
CA PRO A 129 5.97 9.82 0.07
C PRO A 129 7.33 9.33 -0.42
N LEU A 130 7.93 10.04 -1.37
CA LEU A 130 9.22 9.69 -1.95
C LEU A 130 10.39 10.07 -1.03
N ALA A 131 10.16 10.97 -0.10
CA ALA A 131 11.10 11.33 0.95
C ALA A 131 10.35 11.66 2.24
N ARG A 132 11.06 11.56 3.37
CA ARG A 132 10.51 11.79 4.70
C ARG A 132 11.31 12.84 5.45
N THR A 133 10.60 13.62 6.24
CA THR A 133 11.16 14.68 7.06
C THR A 133 10.33 14.83 8.33
N ALA A 134 11.00 15.18 9.43
CA ALA A 134 10.33 15.56 10.66
C ALA A 134 9.76 16.99 10.62
N ALA A 135 10.16 17.81 9.62
CA ALA A 135 9.71 19.18 9.45
C ALA A 135 8.24 19.23 8.95
N THR A 136 7.31 19.16 9.90
CA THR A 136 5.86 19.27 9.66
C THR A 136 5.30 20.66 9.94
N ARG A 137 6.11 21.55 10.53
CA ARG A 137 5.79 22.96 10.78
C ARG A 137 6.91 23.83 10.24
N LEU A 138 6.56 24.89 9.53
CA LEU A 138 7.52 25.80 8.88
C LEU A 138 7.17 27.23 9.28
N GLY A 139 8.14 27.99 9.77
CA GLY A 139 8.00 29.42 9.98
C GLY A 139 8.46 30.20 8.76
N HIS A 140 8.54 31.52 8.94
CA HIS A 140 8.98 32.44 7.88
C HIS A 140 10.36 32.06 7.32
N ALA A 141 11.34 31.76 8.18
CA ALA A 141 12.72 31.48 7.75
C ALA A 141 12.81 30.22 6.86
N GLU A 142 12.07 29.16 7.20
CA GLU A 142 12.03 27.95 6.37
C GLU A 142 11.31 28.21 5.03
N LEU A 143 10.22 28.99 5.04
CA LEU A 143 9.51 29.33 3.80
C LEU A 143 10.37 30.19 2.86
N GLU A 144 11.18 31.11 3.38
CA GLU A 144 12.15 31.87 2.57
C GLU A 144 13.21 30.95 1.94
N LYS A 145 13.75 29.99 2.69
CA LYS A 145 14.66 28.98 2.11
C LYS A 145 14.02 28.22 0.95
N LEU A 146 12.74 27.85 1.05
CA LEU A 146 12.03 27.20 -0.05
C LEU A 146 11.85 28.10 -1.28
N ARG A 147 11.72 29.43 -1.10
CA ARG A 147 11.73 30.41 -2.21
C ARG A 147 13.13 30.56 -2.82
N GLU A 148 14.16 30.43 -2.00
CA GLU A 148 15.56 30.39 -2.43
C GLU A 148 15.96 29.04 -3.08
N GLY A 149 15.09 28.04 -3.05
CA GLY A 149 15.31 26.71 -3.62
C GLY A 149 16.14 25.78 -2.73
N ASP A 150 16.31 26.12 -1.44
CA ASP A 150 17.02 25.32 -0.44
C ASP A 150 16.06 24.32 0.24
N MET A 151 15.65 23.29 -0.51
CA MET A 151 14.83 22.20 0.04
C MET A 151 15.60 21.41 1.11
N ALA A 152 16.91 21.23 0.94
CA ALA A 152 17.74 20.44 1.86
C ALA A 152 17.89 21.10 3.23
N GLY A 153 18.07 22.42 3.28
CA GLY A 153 18.16 23.19 4.52
C GLY A 153 16.85 23.33 5.28
N VAL A 154 15.74 22.84 4.72
CA VAL A 154 14.41 22.77 5.37
C VAL A 154 14.03 21.34 5.70
N PHE A 155 14.09 20.43 4.73
CA PHE A 155 13.56 19.07 4.87
C PHE A 155 14.64 18.01 5.16
N GLY A 156 15.93 18.35 5.00
CA GLY A 156 17.07 17.47 5.25
C GLY A 156 17.72 16.91 3.98
N ALA A 157 18.80 16.15 4.16
CA ALA A 157 19.69 15.71 3.08
C ALA A 157 19.01 14.86 2.00
N ALA A 158 17.94 14.11 2.33
CA ALA A 158 17.18 13.32 1.35
C ALA A 158 16.48 14.18 0.26
N TYR A 159 16.37 15.49 0.49
CA TYR A 159 15.80 16.47 -0.44
C TYR A 159 16.88 17.27 -1.19
N ASP A 160 18.17 16.96 -0.98
CA ASP A 160 19.26 17.63 -1.66
C ASP A 160 19.36 17.18 -3.14
N GLN A 161 19.02 18.10 -4.02
CA GLN A 161 19.11 17.96 -5.47
C GLN A 161 20.36 18.62 -6.05
N ARG A 162 21.28 19.15 -5.22
CA ARG A 162 22.58 19.73 -5.63
C ARG A 162 22.48 20.77 -6.75
N GLY A 163 21.35 21.50 -6.80
CA GLY A 163 21.08 22.51 -7.83
C GLY A 163 20.55 21.97 -9.16
N ASP A 164 20.30 20.66 -9.28
CA ASP A 164 19.76 20.01 -10.49
C ASP A 164 18.34 20.48 -10.85
N ASN A 165 17.65 21.16 -9.92
CA ASN A 165 16.29 21.67 -10.06
C ASN A 165 16.20 23.18 -9.73
N PRO A 166 16.84 24.06 -10.50
CA PRO A 166 16.93 25.49 -10.15
C PRO A 166 15.57 26.20 -10.19
N GLN A 167 14.59 25.62 -10.88
CA GLN A 167 13.25 26.14 -11.06
C GLN A 167 12.22 25.61 -10.05
N VAL A 168 12.59 24.62 -9.24
CA VAL A 168 11.74 24.10 -8.15
C VAL A 168 11.93 25.00 -6.93
N ARG A 169 10.99 25.93 -6.75
CA ARG A 169 10.97 26.92 -5.67
C ARG A 169 9.53 27.18 -5.27
N LEU A 170 9.33 27.58 -4.01
CA LEU A 170 8.06 28.16 -3.58
C LEU A 170 7.81 29.48 -4.35
N LEU A 171 6.55 29.79 -4.68
CA LEU A 171 6.21 31.01 -5.42
C LEU A 171 6.69 32.29 -4.68
N SER A 172 7.24 33.22 -5.45
CA SER A 172 7.52 34.60 -5.05
C SER A 172 6.21 35.39 -5.02
N THR A 173 5.86 35.96 -3.88
CA THR A 173 4.50 36.44 -3.65
C THR A 173 4.28 37.88 -4.13
N THR A 174 3.16 38.13 -4.79
CA THR A 174 2.74 39.51 -5.16
C THR A 174 1.37 39.88 -4.64
N GLN A 175 0.51 38.89 -4.36
CA GLN A 175 -0.82 39.06 -3.79
C GLN A 175 -0.89 38.27 -2.47
N GLY A 176 -1.11 36.96 -2.49
CA GLY A 176 -1.26 36.14 -1.29
C GLY A 176 0.06 35.60 -0.75
N LEU A 177 0.25 35.59 0.57
CA LEU A 177 1.47 35.10 1.21
C LEU A 177 1.17 34.12 2.34
N VAL A 178 1.63 32.88 2.21
CA VAL A 178 1.71 31.94 3.33
C VAL A 178 2.86 32.37 4.25
N THR A 179 2.56 32.63 5.52
CA THR A 179 3.54 33.11 6.52
C THR A 179 4.03 32.00 7.44
N ASP A 180 3.19 31.00 7.69
CA ASP A 180 3.51 29.87 8.54
C ASP A 180 2.77 28.62 8.07
N VAL A 181 3.42 27.46 8.16
CA VAL A 181 2.80 26.15 8.08
C VAL A 181 2.68 25.61 9.50
N LEU A 182 1.44 25.48 9.97
CA LEU A 182 1.09 25.09 11.33
C LEU A 182 1.14 23.57 11.55
N GLY A 183 1.09 22.80 10.46
CA GLY A 183 1.14 21.35 10.49
C GLY A 183 0.91 20.74 9.11
N VAL A 184 1.60 19.64 8.83
CA VAL A 184 1.35 18.75 7.70
C VAL A 184 1.14 17.35 8.24
N ASP A 185 0.05 16.72 7.84
CA ASP A 185 -0.28 15.34 8.18
C ASP A 185 -0.58 14.58 6.88
N ARG A 186 0.05 13.42 6.70
CA ARG A 186 0.02 12.66 5.44
C ARG A 186 -1.17 11.68 5.36
N GLY A 187 -1.76 11.32 6.50
CA GLY A 187 -2.94 10.45 6.60
C GLY A 187 -4.21 11.19 7.03
N ALA A 188 -4.19 12.52 7.09
CA ALA A 188 -5.35 13.32 7.44
C ALA A 188 -6.21 13.71 6.23
N GLY A 189 -7.28 14.45 6.53
CA GLY A 189 -8.24 14.98 5.56
C GLY A 189 -9.31 13.97 5.19
N ARG A 190 -10.34 14.44 4.47
CA ARG A 190 -11.50 13.61 4.10
C ARG A 190 -11.13 12.43 3.19
N TRP A 191 -10.03 12.54 2.45
CA TRP A 191 -9.58 11.52 1.51
C TRP A 191 -8.48 10.61 2.03
N ASN A 192 -7.97 10.81 3.26
CA ASN A 192 -6.85 10.05 3.81
C ASN A 192 -5.59 10.08 2.89
N ARG A 193 -5.35 11.24 2.26
CA ARG A 193 -4.19 11.51 1.39
C ARG A 193 -3.34 12.68 1.86
N GLY A 194 -3.72 13.27 2.98
CA GLY A 194 -2.98 14.30 3.66
C GLY A 194 -3.70 15.64 3.69
N ALA A 195 -3.32 16.43 4.68
CA ALA A 195 -3.81 17.77 4.91
C ALA A 195 -2.67 18.67 5.42
N LEU A 196 -2.77 19.96 5.14
CA LEU A 196 -1.85 20.98 5.63
C LEU A 196 -2.66 22.18 6.15
N ARG A 197 -2.24 22.70 7.31
CA ARG A 197 -2.77 23.93 7.90
C ARG A 197 -1.70 25.01 7.89
N ALA A 198 -2.08 26.24 7.57
CA ALA A 198 -1.20 27.37 7.42
C ALA A 198 -1.85 28.68 7.89
N ARG A 199 -1.02 29.67 8.16
CA ARG A 199 -1.43 31.08 8.24
C ARG A 199 -1.01 31.79 6.96
N CYS A 200 -1.85 32.69 6.49
CA CYS A 200 -1.53 33.53 5.35
C CYS A 200 -2.03 34.96 5.53
N VAL A 201 -1.41 35.87 4.80
CA VAL A 201 -1.83 37.25 4.64
C VAL A 201 -2.33 37.42 3.21
N LEU A 202 -3.51 38.00 3.07
CA LEU A 202 -4.08 38.42 1.80
C LEU A 202 -4.02 39.96 1.80
N PRO A 203 -3.59 40.64 0.73
CA PRO A 203 -3.53 42.10 0.74
C PRO A 203 -4.95 42.66 0.75
N GLY A 204 -5.18 43.73 1.51
CA GLY A 204 -6.34 44.59 1.32
C GLY A 204 -6.39 45.20 -0.09
N ALA A 205 -7.58 45.67 -0.50
CA ALA A 205 -7.80 46.32 -1.80
C ALA A 205 -6.77 47.44 -2.08
N PRO A 206 -6.25 47.59 -3.31
CA PRO A 206 -6.83 47.14 -4.59
C PRO A 206 -6.24 45.83 -5.17
N SER A 207 -5.98 44.82 -4.33
CA SER A 207 -5.60 43.46 -4.75
C SER A 207 -6.72 42.73 -5.51
N ASP A 208 -6.36 41.79 -6.40
CA ASP A 208 -7.31 40.84 -6.99
C ASP A 208 -7.56 39.72 -5.95
N PRO A 209 -8.77 39.62 -5.36
CA PRO A 209 -9.05 38.68 -4.29
C PRO A 209 -8.99 37.22 -4.74
N VAL A 210 -9.32 36.93 -6.00
CA VAL A 210 -9.22 35.56 -6.56
C VAL A 210 -7.76 35.18 -6.69
N ALA A 211 -6.94 36.08 -7.23
CA ALA A 211 -5.50 35.86 -7.37
C ALA A 211 -4.81 35.68 -6.02
N ALA A 212 -5.13 36.51 -5.02
CA ALA A 212 -4.55 36.43 -3.68
C ALA A 212 -4.85 35.08 -3.00
N VAL A 213 -6.12 34.65 -3.03
CA VAL A 213 -6.52 33.35 -2.47
C VAL A 213 -5.83 32.21 -3.20
N LEU A 214 -5.83 32.23 -4.54
CA LEU A 214 -5.26 31.15 -5.33
C LEU A 214 -3.73 31.05 -5.15
N GLU A 215 -3.02 32.17 -5.06
CA GLU A 215 -1.58 32.21 -4.81
C GLU A 215 -1.21 31.65 -3.42
N ALA A 216 -2.02 31.93 -2.39
CA ALA A 216 -1.82 31.36 -1.05
C ALA A 216 -2.06 29.84 -1.03
N VAL A 217 -3.14 29.37 -1.67
CA VAL A 217 -3.44 27.94 -1.79
C VAL A 217 -2.38 27.21 -2.61
N ALA A 218 -1.89 27.82 -3.70
CA ALA A 218 -0.81 27.28 -4.52
C ALA A 218 0.49 27.12 -3.74
N GLN A 219 0.89 28.10 -2.92
CA GLN A 219 2.05 27.98 -2.03
C GLN A 219 1.90 26.83 -1.03
N ALA A 220 0.74 26.70 -0.38
CA ALA A 220 0.47 25.61 0.54
C ALA A 220 0.54 24.23 -0.16
N ALA A 221 -0.05 24.12 -1.35
CA ALA A 221 0.02 22.91 -2.17
C ALA A 221 1.47 22.58 -2.59
N GLN A 222 2.28 23.58 -2.93
CA GLN A 222 3.71 23.41 -3.21
C GLN A 222 4.45 22.87 -1.99
N VAL A 223 4.22 23.40 -0.79
CA VAL A 223 4.85 22.88 0.44
C VAL A 223 4.51 21.40 0.63
N PHE A 224 3.24 21.01 0.45
CA PHE A 224 2.85 19.61 0.54
C PHE A 224 3.55 18.75 -0.52
N ALA A 225 3.56 19.17 -1.78
CA ALA A 225 4.21 18.46 -2.88
C ALA A 225 5.74 18.31 -2.67
N LEU A 226 6.38 19.37 -2.17
CA LEU A 226 7.80 19.38 -1.82
C LEU A 226 8.07 18.40 -0.68
N GLN A 227 7.30 18.45 0.41
CA GLN A 227 7.47 17.53 1.54
C GLN A 227 7.18 16.08 1.16
N ALA A 228 6.21 15.82 0.27
CA ALA A 228 5.94 14.49 -0.28
C ALA A 228 7.05 14.00 -1.23
N GLY A 229 7.95 14.89 -1.67
CA GLY A 229 9.10 14.57 -2.50
C GLY A 229 8.79 14.49 -4.00
N LEU A 230 7.63 14.97 -4.47
CA LEU A 230 7.21 14.81 -5.88
C LEU A 230 8.19 15.41 -6.90
N HIS A 231 8.94 16.45 -6.49
CA HIS A 231 9.97 17.10 -7.29
C HIS A 231 11.26 16.27 -7.47
N LEU A 232 11.47 15.25 -6.64
CA LEU A 232 12.68 14.41 -6.66
C LEU A 232 12.69 13.42 -7.84
N CYS A 233 11.61 13.34 -8.60
CA CYS A 233 11.47 12.46 -9.76
C CYS A 233 12.23 12.93 -11.00
N PHE A 234 12.51 14.23 -11.11
CA PHE A 234 13.02 14.84 -12.34
C PHE A 234 14.22 15.72 -12.05
N ALA A 235 15.16 15.76 -12.99
CA ALA A 235 16.11 16.85 -13.10
C ALA A 235 15.45 17.97 -13.91
N ASP A 236 15.79 19.21 -13.58
CA ASP A 236 15.38 20.38 -14.33
C ASP A 236 13.86 20.54 -14.51
N ALA A 237 13.13 20.44 -13.42
CA ALA A 237 11.68 20.53 -13.35
C ALA A 237 11.15 21.85 -12.79
N ALA A 238 9.85 22.07 -13.01
CA ALA A 238 9.08 23.20 -12.54
C ALA A 238 7.68 22.75 -12.07
N PHE A 239 7.03 23.60 -11.28
CA PHE A 239 5.62 23.42 -10.95
C PHE A 239 4.74 24.08 -12.01
N GLU A 240 3.69 23.38 -12.41
CA GLU A 240 2.60 23.87 -13.24
C GLU A 240 1.27 23.73 -12.49
N PHE A 241 0.36 24.67 -12.73
CA PHE A 241 -0.95 24.72 -12.07
C PHE A 241 -2.07 24.57 -13.08
N GLY A 242 -3.04 23.72 -12.74
CA GLY A 242 -4.27 23.57 -13.51
C GLY A 242 -5.32 24.61 -13.13
N PRO A 243 -6.45 24.64 -13.86
CA PRO A 243 -7.61 25.44 -13.48
C PRO A 243 -8.16 25.00 -12.11
N ALA A 244 -8.74 25.95 -11.37
CA ALA A 244 -9.43 25.71 -10.11
C ALA A 244 -10.69 26.58 -10.02
N GLU A 245 -11.71 26.09 -9.31
CA GLU A 245 -12.88 26.89 -8.99
C GLU A 245 -12.69 27.58 -7.63
N VAL A 246 -12.97 28.87 -7.56
CA VAL A 246 -12.80 29.69 -6.36
C VAL A 246 -14.15 30.27 -5.94
N GLU A 247 -14.58 29.95 -4.72
CA GLU A 247 -15.70 30.62 -4.06
C GLU A 247 -15.18 31.73 -3.15
N LEU A 248 -15.75 32.93 -3.26
CA LEU A 248 -15.42 34.07 -2.40
C LEU A 248 -16.67 34.68 -1.76
N THR A 249 -16.54 35.12 -0.52
CA THR A 249 -17.45 36.09 0.09
C THR A 249 -17.28 37.47 -0.55
N GLU A 250 -18.30 38.34 -0.50
CA GLU A 250 -18.29 39.64 -1.21
C GLU A 250 -17.13 40.57 -0.82
N ALA A 251 -16.57 40.42 0.39
CA ALA A 251 -15.37 41.12 0.82
C ALA A 251 -14.40 40.15 1.52
N LEU A 252 -13.12 40.25 1.19
CA LEU A 252 -12.03 39.65 1.97
C LEU A 252 -11.58 40.68 3.02
N PRO A 253 -11.68 40.38 4.33
CA PRO A 253 -11.18 41.29 5.36
C PRO A 253 -9.65 41.41 5.29
N ASP A 254 -9.14 42.61 5.53
CA ASP A 254 -7.69 42.86 5.68
C ASP A 254 -7.22 42.39 7.06
N ALA A 255 -7.13 41.08 7.22
CA ALA A 255 -6.75 40.41 8.46
C ALA A 255 -6.00 39.11 8.17
N PRO A 256 -5.16 38.62 9.11
CA PRO A 256 -4.56 37.30 9.00
C PRO A 256 -5.64 36.23 8.81
N ALA A 257 -5.38 35.33 7.86
CA ALA A 257 -6.27 34.23 7.53
C ALA A 257 -5.63 32.90 7.91
N GLU A 258 -6.46 31.93 8.30
CA GLU A 258 -6.07 30.53 8.43
C GLU A 258 -6.49 29.77 7.17
N LEU A 259 -5.53 29.08 6.58
CA LEU A 259 -5.69 28.27 5.40
C LEU A 259 -5.59 26.80 5.77
N SER A 260 -6.54 26.00 5.31
CA SER A 260 -6.47 24.55 5.35
C SER A 260 -6.53 24.01 3.92
N ILE A 261 -5.65 23.06 3.60
CA ILE A 261 -5.72 22.29 2.36
C ILE A 261 -5.84 20.80 2.70
N GLU A 262 -6.63 20.10 1.91
CA GLU A 262 -6.74 18.64 1.91
C GLU A 262 -6.42 18.13 0.51
N VAL A 263 -5.54 17.14 0.42
CA VAL A 263 -5.22 16.49 -0.85
C VAL A 263 -6.35 15.53 -1.17
N SER A 264 -7.09 15.80 -2.25
CA SER A 264 -8.14 14.90 -2.71
C SER A 264 -7.58 13.74 -3.53
N ASP A 265 -6.51 13.99 -4.27
CA ASP A 265 -5.86 12.96 -5.08
C ASP A 265 -4.37 13.28 -5.32
N VAL A 266 -3.57 12.24 -5.52
CA VAL A 266 -2.13 12.35 -5.76
C VAL A 266 -1.64 11.14 -6.53
N ASP A 267 -0.85 11.39 -7.57
CA ASP A 267 -0.33 10.35 -8.43
C ASP A 267 0.99 10.77 -9.12
N MET A 268 1.64 9.85 -9.81
CA MET A 268 2.84 10.04 -10.62
C MET A 268 2.65 9.70 -12.10
N ILE A 269 1.43 9.40 -12.54
CA ILE A 269 1.10 9.13 -13.95
C ILE A 269 0.16 10.23 -14.49
N PRO A 270 0.44 10.81 -15.67
CA PRO A 270 1.63 10.60 -16.52
C PRO A 270 2.90 11.31 -16.01
N ARG A 271 2.75 12.18 -15.01
CA ARG A 271 3.80 12.89 -14.28
C ARG A 271 3.38 13.01 -12.80
N PRO A 272 4.27 13.36 -11.86
CA PRO A 272 3.91 13.67 -10.48
C PRO A 272 2.93 14.83 -10.38
N TRP A 273 1.78 14.61 -9.77
CA TRP A 273 0.76 15.64 -9.54
C TRP A 273 -0.02 15.39 -8.25
N LEU A 274 -0.65 16.44 -7.75
CA LEU A 274 -1.68 16.36 -6.72
C LEU A 274 -2.85 17.27 -7.06
N THR A 275 -4.01 17.01 -6.47
CA THR A 275 -5.17 17.88 -6.50
C THR A 275 -5.59 18.20 -5.07
N ALA A 276 -5.82 19.48 -4.78
CA ALA A 276 -6.12 19.97 -3.46
C ALA A 276 -7.48 20.70 -3.40
N GLU A 277 -8.17 20.47 -2.30
CA GLU A 277 -9.31 21.27 -1.85
C GLU A 277 -8.83 22.18 -0.71
N ALA A 278 -9.28 23.43 -0.71
CA ALA A 278 -8.88 24.38 0.31
C ALA A 278 -10.04 25.16 0.90
N GLU A 279 -9.92 25.48 2.18
CA GLU A 279 -10.79 26.40 2.89
C GLU A 279 -9.94 27.46 3.58
N LEU A 280 -10.29 28.73 3.34
CA LEU A 280 -9.65 29.88 3.94
C LEU A 280 -10.64 30.59 4.87
N THR A 281 -10.23 30.77 6.11
CA THR A 281 -11.03 31.37 7.17
C THR A 281 -10.37 32.65 7.68
N VAL A 282 -11.18 33.67 7.93
CA VAL A 282 -10.75 34.95 8.50
C VAL A 282 -11.59 35.19 9.75
N SER A 283 -10.93 35.35 10.90
CA SER A 283 -11.59 35.49 12.21
C SER A 283 -12.62 34.37 12.49
N GLY A 284 -12.31 33.13 12.06
CA GLY A 284 -13.18 31.95 12.23
C GLY A 284 -14.34 31.83 11.24
N VAL A 285 -14.47 32.76 10.29
CA VAL A 285 -15.51 32.74 9.24
C VAL A 285 -14.90 32.32 7.91
N VAL A 286 -15.52 31.39 7.19
CA VAL A 286 -15.07 30.96 5.87
C VAL A 286 -15.23 32.09 4.86
N ALA A 287 -14.11 32.67 4.42
CA ALA A 287 -14.07 33.75 3.45
C ALA A 287 -13.87 33.26 2.02
N ALA A 288 -13.17 32.12 1.84
CA ALA A 288 -12.96 31.53 0.53
C ALA A 288 -12.89 30.00 0.55
N ARG A 289 -13.20 29.38 -0.59
CA ARG A 289 -12.92 27.97 -0.88
C ARG A 289 -12.27 27.83 -2.25
N VAL A 290 -11.30 26.93 -2.36
CA VAL A 290 -10.71 26.55 -3.65
C VAL A 290 -10.96 25.08 -3.89
N HIS A 291 -11.45 24.79 -5.08
CA HIS A 291 -11.91 23.48 -5.49
C HIS A 291 -11.07 22.97 -6.65
N GLY A 292 -10.39 21.84 -6.44
CA GLY A 292 -9.69 21.13 -7.49
C GLY A 292 -8.42 21.78 -7.99
N LEU A 293 -7.69 22.50 -7.14
CA LEU A 293 -6.38 23.04 -7.53
C LEU A 293 -5.44 21.88 -7.86
N ARG A 294 -5.15 21.70 -9.15
CA ARG A 294 -4.16 20.73 -9.62
C ARG A 294 -2.78 21.37 -9.64
N LEU A 295 -1.81 20.70 -9.02
CA LEU A 295 -0.39 21.03 -9.07
C LEU A 295 0.34 19.86 -9.70
N GLU A 296 1.15 20.12 -10.72
CA GLU A 296 1.92 19.11 -11.42
C GLU A 296 3.42 19.48 -11.44
N VAL A 297 4.28 18.48 -11.36
CA VAL A 297 5.73 18.62 -11.55
C VAL A 297 6.04 18.23 -12.99
N ARG A 298 6.63 19.15 -13.74
CA ARG A 298 6.96 19.00 -15.15
C ARG A 298 8.43 19.26 -15.38
N GLU A 299 9.06 18.36 -16.12
CA GLU A 299 10.37 18.58 -16.70
C GLU A 299 10.34 19.73 -17.72
N ARG A 300 11.45 20.45 -17.89
CA ARG A 300 11.56 21.42 -19.01
C ARG A 300 11.45 20.70 -20.36
N PRO A 301 10.90 21.36 -21.41
CA PRO A 301 10.84 20.77 -22.73
C PRO A 301 12.20 20.26 -23.23
N GLY A 302 12.24 19.01 -23.70
CA GLY A 302 13.46 18.34 -24.18
C GLY A 302 14.31 17.67 -23.11
N VAL A 303 13.92 17.75 -21.83
CA VAL A 303 14.56 16.98 -20.76
C VAL A 303 14.10 15.51 -20.83
N PRO A 304 15.02 14.53 -20.95
CA PRO A 304 14.66 13.12 -20.86
C PRO A 304 14.16 12.77 -19.47
N VAL A 305 13.12 11.92 -19.43
CA VAL A 305 12.48 11.41 -18.21
C VAL A 305 12.59 9.89 -18.08
N GLY A 306 13.45 9.27 -18.89
CA GLY A 306 13.60 7.82 -19.01
C GLY A 306 14.79 7.46 -19.89
N PRO A 307 15.08 6.16 -20.04
CA PRO A 307 16.18 5.70 -20.87
C PRO A 307 15.87 5.75 -22.37
N GLU A 308 16.94 5.81 -23.15
CA GLU A 308 16.94 5.67 -24.62
C GLU A 308 17.01 4.19 -25.03
N THR A 309 17.13 3.93 -26.34
CA THR A 309 17.29 2.58 -26.91
C THR A 309 18.40 1.81 -26.21
N GLY A 310 18.14 0.53 -25.93
CA GLY A 310 19.07 -0.32 -25.17
C GLY A 310 19.04 -0.11 -23.66
N GLY A 311 18.16 0.74 -23.13
CA GLY A 311 18.11 1.08 -21.71
C GLY A 311 19.15 2.13 -21.31
N VAL A 312 19.78 2.82 -22.25
CA VAL A 312 20.84 3.78 -21.93
C VAL A 312 20.23 5.02 -21.27
N VAL A 313 20.65 5.34 -20.06
CA VAL A 313 20.26 6.59 -19.38
C VAL A 313 21.23 7.69 -19.81
N PRO A 314 20.79 8.67 -20.64
CA PRO A 314 21.71 9.61 -21.31
C PRO A 314 22.30 10.65 -20.35
N ARG A 315 21.63 10.89 -19.23
CA ARG A 315 22.03 11.84 -18.18
C ARG A 315 21.26 11.55 -16.89
N PHE A 316 21.66 12.21 -15.81
CA PHE A 316 20.95 12.15 -14.54
C PHE A 316 19.47 12.53 -14.69
N LEU A 317 18.58 11.67 -14.17
CA LEU A 317 17.13 11.81 -14.31
C LEU A 317 16.46 12.53 -13.13
N GLY A 318 17.20 12.88 -12.06
CA GLY A 318 16.68 13.66 -10.93
C GLY A 318 16.67 12.93 -9.59
N ARG A 319 16.62 11.60 -9.59
CA ARG A 319 16.46 10.85 -8.34
C ARG A 319 17.78 10.42 -7.73
N ARG A 320 17.98 10.72 -6.44
CA ARG A 320 19.08 10.21 -5.60
C ARG A 320 18.53 9.33 -4.48
N ASN A 321 19.33 8.37 -4.01
CA ASN A 321 19.04 7.61 -2.77
C ASN A 321 19.39 8.44 -1.52
N ALA A 322 19.18 7.83 -0.33
CA ALA A 322 19.45 8.48 0.95
C ALA A 322 20.93 8.86 1.16
N GLN A 323 21.85 8.19 0.47
CA GLN A 323 23.29 8.46 0.49
C GLN A 323 23.71 9.52 -0.55
N GLY A 324 22.76 10.04 -1.34
CA GLY A 324 23.00 11.06 -2.36
C GLY A 324 23.55 10.51 -3.68
N GLU A 325 23.54 9.19 -3.86
CA GLU A 325 23.94 8.51 -5.09
C GLU A 325 22.81 8.58 -6.13
N PRO A 326 23.13 8.84 -7.40
CA PRO A 326 22.11 8.89 -8.45
C PRO A 326 21.52 7.49 -8.71
N ALA A 327 20.19 7.39 -8.69
CA ALA A 327 19.51 6.19 -9.13
C ALA A 327 19.52 6.10 -10.67
N LEU A 328 19.67 4.90 -11.22
CA LEU A 328 19.49 4.66 -12.66
C LEU A 328 18.03 4.91 -13.05
N LEU A 329 17.09 4.37 -12.27
CA LEU A 329 15.65 4.56 -12.43
C LEU A 329 14.99 4.70 -11.05
N GLY A 330 14.22 5.77 -10.86
CA GLY A 330 13.50 6.03 -9.60
C GLY A 330 12.02 5.59 -9.57
N GLU A 331 11.31 6.04 -8.53
CA GLU A 331 9.93 5.69 -8.21
C GLU A 331 8.94 6.08 -9.31
N PHE A 332 9.23 7.18 -10.02
CA PHE A 332 8.51 7.60 -11.22
C PHE A 332 8.54 6.51 -12.31
N HIS A 333 9.67 5.85 -12.51
CA HIS A 333 9.80 4.78 -13.49
C HIS A 333 9.09 3.51 -13.01
N MET A 334 9.20 3.17 -11.72
CA MET A 334 8.51 2.01 -11.14
C MET A 334 6.99 2.13 -11.18
N ILE A 335 6.42 3.34 -11.05
CA ILE A 335 4.98 3.50 -11.26
C ILE A 335 4.60 3.31 -12.74
N HIS A 336 5.44 3.76 -13.67
CA HIS A 336 5.24 3.59 -15.10
C HIS A 336 5.33 2.12 -15.52
N SER A 337 6.20 1.33 -14.89
CA SER A 337 6.27 -0.12 -15.09
C SER A 337 5.02 -0.85 -14.61
N SER A 338 4.33 -0.31 -13.60
CA SER A 338 3.13 -0.93 -13.04
C SER A 338 1.85 -0.69 -13.86
N ARG A 339 1.60 0.54 -14.31
CA ARG A 339 0.38 0.88 -15.06
C ARG A 339 0.50 2.03 -16.07
N GLY A 340 1.70 2.57 -16.24
CA GLY A 340 1.95 3.71 -17.14
C GLY A 340 2.47 3.30 -18.51
N ASP A 341 3.29 4.15 -19.10
CA ASP A 341 4.02 3.83 -20.34
C ASP A 341 5.31 3.07 -20.04
N LEU A 342 5.48 1.88 -20.63
CA LEU A 342 6.69 1.06 -20.47
C LEU A 342 7.90 1.65 -21.18
N ALA A 343 7.69 2.48 -22.22
CA ALA A 343 8.79 3.18 -22.87
C ALA A 343 9.49 4.17 -21.94
N ILE A 344 8.76 4.75 -20.98
CA ILE A 344 9.33 5.67 -19.98
C ILE A 344 10.30 4.97 -19.04
N ILE A 345 10.07 3.70 -18.68
CA ILE A 345 10.98 2.95 -17.81
C ILE A 345 12.05 2.17 -18.58
N LEU A 346 11.71 1.53 -19.70
CA LEU A 346 12.57 0.53 -20.34
C LEU A 346 13.18 1.02 -21.66
N GLY A 347 12.69 2.13 -22.21
CA GLY A 347 13.13 2.72 -23.47
C GLY A 347 12.17 2.46 -24.64
N PRO A 348 12.39 3.13 -25.79
CA PRO A 348 11.45 3.19 -26.91
C PRO A 348 11.11 1.83 -27.53
N GLU A 349 11.97 0.83 -27.37
CA GLU A 349 11.72 -0.54 -27.81
C GLU A 349 10.44 -1.13 -27.19
N PHE A 350 10.00 -0.65 -26.03
CA PHE A 350 8.81 -1.10 -25.31
C PHE A 350 7.54 -0.30 -25.60
N ALA A 351 7.61 0.72 -26.46
CA ALA A 351 6.47 1.58 -26.81
C ALA A 351 5.31 0.80 -27.47
N HIS A 352 5.60 -0.34 -28.10
CA HIS A 352 4.60 -1.19 -28.72
C HIS A 352 3.59 -1.79 -27.74
N TYR A 353 3.90 -1.82 -26.44
CA TYR A 353 2.96 -2.26 -25.40
C TYR A 353 1.90 -1.21 -25.02
N ALA A 354 1.99 0.02 -25.56
CA ALA A 354 0.95 1.01 -25.35
C ALA A 354 -0.41 0.49 -25.85
N GLY A 355 -1.40 0.41 -24.95
CA GLY A 355 -2.74 -0.10 -25.26
C GLY A 355 -2.83 -1.63 -25.41
N ARG A 356 -1.77 -2.38 -25.13
CA ARG A 356 -1.74 -3.85 -25.14
C ARG A 356 -1.52 -4.42 -23.74
N ARG A 357 -1.84 -5.70 -23.55
CA ARG A 357 -1.42 -6.43 -22.35
C ARG A 357 0.11 -6.53 -22.37
N ALA A 358 0.73 -6.37 -21.22
CA ALA A 358 2.18 -6.46 -21.10
C ALA A 358 2.54 -7.01 -19.73
N THR A 359 3.78 -7.47 -19.59
CA THR A 359 4.34 -7.73 -18.26
C THR A 359 4.47 -6.40 -17.50
N ARG A 360 3.83 -6.33 -16.34
CA ARG A 360 3.80 -5.15 -15.48
C ARG A 360 4.33 -5.52 -14.10
N MET A 361 4.87 -4.54 -13.38
CA MET A 361 5.10 -4.71 -11.95
C MET A 361 3.79 -4.51 -11.17
N PRO A 362 3.71 -4.99 -9.92
CA PRO A 362 2.64 -4.60 -9.02
C PRO A 362 2.56 -3.10 -8.75
N SER A 363 1.36 -2.65 -8.41
CA SER A 363 0.98 -1.25 -8.18
C SER A 363 0.44 -1.04 -6.76
N GLY A 364 0.18 0.22 -6.40
CA GLY A 364 -0.32 0.59 -5.07
C GLY A 364 0.60 0.12 -3.96
N GLY A 365 0.03 -0.38 -2.87
CA GLY A 365 0.73 -0.94 -1.71
C GLY A 365 1.44 -2.27 -1.97
N LEU A 366 1.27 -2.89 -3.15
CA LEU A 366 2.08 -4.02 -3.60
C LEU A 366 3.29 -3.61 -4.45
N ARG A 367 3.46 -2.33 -4.81
CA ARG A 367 4.70 -1.88 -5.47
C ARG A 367 5.82 -1.80 -4.44
N LEU A 368 6.70 -2.80 -4.45
CA LEU A 368 7.67 -3.05 -3.38
C LEU A 368 9.13 -3.00 -3.85
N CYS A 369 9.37 -2.25 -4.93
CA CYS A 369 10.67 -1.80 -5.41
C CYS A 369 10.54 -0.32 -5.77
N ASP A 370 11.40 0.52 -5.21
CA ASP A 370 11.34 1.98 -5.41
C ASP A 370 12.34 2.45 -6.46
N ARG A 371 13.55 1.88 -6.45
CA ARG A 371 14.67 2.36 -7.25
C ARG A 371 15.50 1.22 -7.80
N LEU A 372 15.92 1.36 -9.06
CA LEU A 372 17.02 0.60 -9.65
C LEU A 372 18.27 1.48 -9.59
N MET A 373 19.28 1.03 -8.85
CA MET A 373 20.51 1.79 -8.64
C MET A 373 21.52 1.51 -9.75
N THR A 374 21.73 0.24 -10.08
CA THR A 374 22.63 -0.18 -11.15
C THR A 374 22.08 -1.40 -11.87
N VAL A 375 22.46 -1.54 -13.14
CA VAL A 375 22.32 -2.78 -13.91
C VAL A 375 23.64 -3.04 -14.64
N GLU A 376 24.21 -4.21 -14.41
CA GLU A 376 25.34 -4.75 -15.18
C GLU A 376 24.79 -5.80 -16.14
N GLY A 377 24.76 -5.48 -17.43
CA GLY A 377 24.25 -6.36 -18.47
C GLY A 377 23.96 -5.56 -19.73
N THR A 378 23.82 -6.26 -20.86
CA THR A 378 23.52 -5.63 -22.15
C THR A 378 22.14 -6.10 -22.61
N ARG A 379 21.28 -5.17 -23.03
CA ARG A 379 19.98 -5.48 -23.64
C ARG A 379 20.14 -6.54 -24.74
N HIS A 380 19.24 -7.50 -24.80
CA HIS A 380 19.26 -8.67 -25.70
C HIS A 380 20.31 -9.76 -25.38
N GLN A 381 21.21 -9.53 -24.41
CA GLN A 381 22.16 -10.54 -23.92
C GLN A 381 21.65 -11.16 -22.62
N LEU A 382 20.84 -12.21 -22.74
CA LEU A 382 20.13 -12.85 -21.62
C LEU A 382 20.93 -13.99 -20.95
N GLN A 383 22.25 -14.06 -21.14
CA GLN A 383 23.08 -15.12 -20.54
C GLN A 383 23.47 -14.83 -19.09
N ALA A 384 23.62 -13.55 -18.74
CA ALA A 384 23.99 -13.09 -17.41
C ALA A 384 23.58 -11.63 -17.23
N GLY A 385 23.44 -11.21 -15.98
CA GLY A 385 23.28 -9.81 -15.62
C GLY A 385 23.10 -9.66 -14.12
N ARG A 386 23.39 -8.47 -13.62
CA ARG A 386 23.27 -8.13 -12.20
C ARG A 386 22.56 -6.81 -12.02
N ALA A 387 21.86 -6.66 -10.92
CA ALA A 387 21.23 -5.40 -10.55
C ALA A 387 21.35 -5.13 -9.06
N VAL A 388 21.44 -3.84 -8.72
CA VAL A 388 21.21 -3.35 -7.37
C VAL A 388 19.94 -2.51 -7.37
N SER A 389 19.04 -2.81 -6.46
CA SER A 389 17.76 -2.12 -6.30
C SER A 389 17.53 -1.77 -4.83
N GLU A 390 16.64 -0.81 -4.60
CA GLU A 390 16.28 -0.35 -3.25
C GLU A 390 14.77 -0.30 -3.08
N TYR A 391 14.33 -0.57 -1.85
CA TYR A 391 12.99 -0.31 -1.36
C TYR A 391 13.06 0.34 0.03
N ASP A 392 12.45 1.50 0.19
CA ASP A 392 12.26 2.11 1.50
C ASP A 392 11.06 1.46 2.19
N SER A 393 11.23 1.03 3.44
CA SER A 393 10.18 0.39 4.24
C SER A 393 9.72 1.30 5.39
N PRO A 394 8.88 2.32 5.12
CA PRO A 394 8.36 3.18 6.17
C PRO A 394 7.63 2.46 7.30
N ALA A 395 7.82 2.93 8.53
CA ALA A 395 7.13 2.40 9.71
C ALA A 395 5.60 2.49 9.64
N ASP A 396 5.06 3.44 8.86
CA ASP A 396 3.63 3.68 8.67
C ASP A 396 3.04 2.94 7.44
N CYS A 397 3.79 2.03 6.81
CA CYS A 397 3.25 1.21 5.72
C CYS A 397 2.11 0.30 6.19
N TRP A 398 1.12 0.11 5.32
CA TRP A 398 -0.09 -0.67 5.59
C TRP A 398 0.20 -2.07 6.17
N TYR A 399 1.23 -2.75 5.65
CA TYR A 399 1.56 -4.11 6.07
C TYR A 399 2.13 -4.19 7.49
N TYR A 400 2.69 -3.12 8.06
CA TYR A 400 3.07 -3.09 9.48
C TYR A 400 1.84 -2.88 10.38
N LEU A 401 0.87 -2.10 9.91
CA LEU A 401 -0.36 -1.80 10.65
C LEU A 401 -1.32 -2.99 10.66
N GLU A 402 -1.26 -3.82 9.62
CA GLU A 402 -2.22 -4.90 9.37
C GLU A 402 -1.67 -6.30 9.61
N SER A 403 -0.38 -6.46 9.97
CA SER A 403 0.22 -7.77 10.22
C SER A 403 0.21 -8.18 11.69
N ALA A 404 0.18 -9.49 11.91
CA ALA A 404 0.46 -10.17 13.17
C ALA A 404 1.95 -10.11 13.58
N ASN A 405 2.85 -9.91 12.61
CA ASN A 405 4.29 -9.96 12.84
C ASN A 405 4.79 -8.68 13.53
N ALA A 406 5.77 -8.83 14.43
CA ALA A 406 6.44 -7.72 15.12
C ALA A 406 7.12 -6.76 14.13
N SER A 407 7.57 -7.27 12.98
CA SER A 407 8.20 -6.56 11.88
C SER A 407 7.43 -6.87 10.58
N MET A 408 8.12 -6.88 9.45
CA MET A 408 7.55 -7.08 8.12
C MET A 408 7.06 -8.53 7.92
N PRO A 409 5.86 -8.75 7.32
CA PRO A 409 5.35 -10.09 7.04
C PRO A 409 6.03 -10.75 5.84
N ASN A 410 5.93 -12.08 5.75
CA ASN A 410 6.59 -12.89 4.73
C ASN A 410 6.19 -12.51 3.29
N VAL A 411 4.92 -12.15 3.07
CA VAL A 411 4.46 -11.65 1.77
C VAL A 411 5.33 -10.50 1.25
N ILE A 412 5.78 -9.58 2.11
CA ILE A 412 6.57 -8.42 1.69
C ILE A 412 8.03 -8.82 1.42
N TYR A 413 8.61 -9.73 2.21
CA TYR A 413 9.93 -10.32 1.92
C TYR A 413 9.95 -10.97 0.52
N MET A 414 8.92 -11.78 0.23
CA MET A 414 8.78 -12.41 -1.09
C MET A 414 8.55 -11.35 -2.17
N GLU A 415 7.59 -10.46 -2.02
CA GLU A 415 7.27 -9.50 -3.09
C GLU A 415 8.40 -8.51 -3.39
N THR A 416 9.07 -7.94 -2.37
CA THR A 416 10.24 -7.07 -2.58
C THR A 416 11.35 -7.81 -3.32
N SER A 417 11.63 -9.06 -2.93
CA SER A 417 12.70 -9.86 -3.54
C SER A 417 12.39 -10.27 -4.98
N LEU A 418 11.19 -10.78 -5.22
CA LEU A 418 10.75 -11.32 -6.50
C LEU A 418 10.58 -10.22 -7.54
N GLN A 419 9.96 -9.09 -7.18
CA GLN A 419 9.76 -7.96 -8.11
C GLN A 419 11.08 -7.39 -8.62
N SER A 420 12.06 -7.21 -7.73
CA SER A 420 13.37 -6.65 -8.05
C SER A 420 14.21 -7.58 -8.92
N ALA A 421 14.23 -8.88 -8.62
CA ALA A 421 14.93 -9.87 -9.45
C ALA A 421 14.33 -9.93 -10.86
N LEU A 422 13.00 -9.83 -10.94
CA LEU A 422 12.28 -9.86 -12.20
C LEU A 422 12.51 -8.62 -13.07
N LEU A 423 12.56 -7.45 -12.43
CA LEU A 423 12.84 -6.20 -13.12
C LEU A 423 14.16 -6.27 -13.89
N LEU A 424 15.18 -6.97 -13.36
CA LEU A 424 16.43 -7.22 -14.09
C LEU A 424 16.18 -8.00 -15.39
N GLY A 425 15.46 -9.13 -15.35
CA GLY A 425 15.16 -9.92 -16.55
C GLY A 425 14.41 -9.10 -17.61
N TYR A 426 13.44 -8.31 -17.16
CA TYR A 426 12.67 -7.44 -18.05
C TYR A 426 13.52 -6.30 -18.63
N TYR A 427 14.38 -5.70 -17.81
CA TYR A 427 15.37 -4.69 -18.23
C TYR A 427 16.44 -5.24 -19.17
N LEU A 428 16.75 -6.54 -19.15
CA LEU A 428 17.64 -7.14 -20.16
C LEU A 428 16.92 -7.46 -21.46
N GLY A 429 15.58 -7.36 -21.49
CA GLY A 429 14.78 -7.55 -22.70
C GLY A 429 14.23 -8.95 -22.88
N ALA A 430 13.90 -9.66 -21.80
CA ALA A 430 13.30 -11.00 -21.89
C ALA A 430 12.07 -11.07 -22.81
N THR A 431 11.22 -10.05 -22.83
CA THR A 431 10.04 -10.01 -23.72
C THR A 431 10.35 -9.52 -25.13
N LEU A 432 11.57 -9.02 -25.39
CA LEU A 432 11.99 -8.59 -26.73
C LEU A 432 12.48 -9.77 -27.59
N THR A 433 12.52 -10.99 -27.05
CA THR A 433 12.77 -12.20 -27.84
C THR A 433 11.67 -12.45 -28.87
N ASP A 434 10.44 -12.01 -28.58
CA ASP A 434 9.33 -11.91 -29.53
C ASP A 434 8.48 -10.66 -29.22
N PRO A 435 8.78 -9.50 -29.82
CA PRO A 435 8.08 -8.24 -29.55
C PRO A 435 6.62 -8.22 -30.02
N GLN A 436 6.17 -9.22 -30.76
CA GLN A 436 4.78 -9.32 -31.19
C GLN A 436 3.90 -10.07 -30.19
N GLU A 437 4.49 -10.76 -29.21
CA GLU A 437 3.78 -11.57 -28.23
C GLU A 437 3.40 -10.77 -26.96
N ASP A 438 2.21 -11.05 -26.42
CA ASP A 438 1.75 -10.49 -25.16
C ASP A 438 2.04 -11.48 -24.02
N TYR A 439 3.12 -11.23 -23.29
CA TYR A 439 3.54 -12.08 -22.18
C TYR A 439 2.85 -11.73 -20.86
N SER A 440 2.40 -12.76 -20.15
CA SER A 440 2.06 -12.69 -18.73
C SER A 440 3.18 -13.31 -17.90
N LEU A 441 3.33 -12.80 -16.69
CA LEU A 441 4.47 -13.09 -15.85
C LEU A 441 4.08 -14.01 -14.69
N ARG A 442 4.77 -15.14 -14.53
CA ARG A 442 4.48 -16.08 -13.44
C ARG A 442 5.76 -16.49 -12.73
N ASN A 443 5.70 -16.48 -11.41
CA ASN A 443 6.66 -17.20 -10.58
C ASN A 443 6.37 -18.70 -10.64
N LEU A 444 7.42 -19.53 -10.67
CA LEU A 444 7.30 -20.97 -10.86
C LEU A 444 7.88 -21.76 -9.70
N ASP A 445 9.14 -21.55 -9.37
CA ASP A 445 9.84 -22.29 -8.33
C ASP A 445 10.76 -21.35 -7.57
N GLY A 446 11.08 -21.67 -6.33
CA GLY A 446 12.11 -20.95 -5.60
C GLY A 446 12.33 -21.45 -4.20
N THR A 447 13.41 -20.96 -3.61
CA THR A 447 13.80 -21.24 -2.24
C THR A 447 14.33 -19.96 -1.62
N ALA A 448 13.94 -19.65 -0.40
CA ALA A 448 14.47 -18.49 0.30
C ALA A 448 14.61 -18.73 1.80
N THR A 449 15.48 -17.94 2.43
CA THR A 449 15.84 -18.07 3.84
C THR A 449 16.01 -16.70 4.47
N VAL A 450 15.31 -16.47 5.59
CA VAL A 450 15.60 -15.37 6.49
C VAL A 450 16.89 -15.70 7.23
N LEU A 451 17.91 -14.86 7.12
CA LEU A 451 19.25 -15.10 7.65
C LEU A 451 19.38 -14.62 9.10
N ARG A 452 18.66 -13.55 9.45
CA ARG A 452 18.62 -12.96 10.78
C ARG A 452 17.32 -12.20 10.98
N GLU A 453 16.92 -12.08 12.23
CA GLU A 453 15.79 -11.25 12.62
C GLU A 453 16.19 -9.76 12.58
N VAL A 454 15.36 -8.92 11.98
CA VAL A 454 15.60 -7.48 11.82
C VAL A 454 14.28 -6.70 11.83
N ASP A 455 14.24 -5.58 12.54
CA ASP A 455 13.16 -4.61 12.37
C ASP A 455 13.46 -3.78 11.11
N LEU A 456 12.55 -3.81 10.15
CA LEU A 456 12.74 -3.18 8.85
C LEU A 456 12.06 -1.82 8.75
N ARG A 457 11.41 -1.36 9.84
CA ARG A 457 10.76 -0.05 9.88
C ARG A 457 11.77 1.08 9.70
N ASP A 458 11.43 1.97 8.78
CA ASP A 458 12.23 3.13 8.36
C ASP A 458 13.63 2.78 7.82
N CYS A 459 13.84 1.52 7.41
CA CYS A 459 15.04 1.07 6.72
C CYS A 459 14.91 1.22 5.21
N THR A 460 16.06 1.42 4.54
CA THR A 460 16.19 1.19 3.10
C THR A 460 16.76 -0.21 2.87
N ILE A 461 15.94 -1.09 2.28
CA ILE A 461 16.32 -2.45 1.91
C ILE A 461 17.03 -2.39 0.57
N GLN A 462 18.32 -2.76 0.56
CA GLN A 462 19.09 -2.93 -0.67
C GLN A 462 19.04 -4.40 -1.09
N GLN A 463 18.73 -4.64 -2.35
CA GLN A 463 18.78 -5.97 -2.96
C GLN A 463 19.82 -6.03 -4.08
N ARG A 464 20.60 -7.12 -4.07
CA ARG A 464 21.45 -7.53 -5.18
C ARG A 464 20.80 -8.73 -5.87
N SER A 465 20.62 -8.66 -7.18
CA SER A 465 20.06 -9.76 -7.98
C SER A 465 21.02 -10.17 -9.08
N GLU A 466 21.07 -11.47 -9.40
CA GLU A 466 21.86 -12.02 -10.50
C GLU A 466 20.99 -12.95 -11.36
N LEU A 467 20.99 -12.73 -12.67
CA LEU A 467 20.40 -13.64 -13.65
C LEU A 467 21.32 -14.85 -13.81
N LEU A 468 20.84 -16.03 -13.40
CA LEU A 468 21.59 -17.28 -13.42
C LEU A 468 21.47 -18.01 -14.75
N SER A 469 20.28 -17.99 -15.35
CA SER A 469 20.03 -18.67 -16.61
C SER A 469 18.79 -18.12 -17.33
N THR A 470 18.77 -18.26 -18.65
CA THR A 470 17.60 -18.01 -19.49
C THR A 470 17.39 -19.21 -20.42
N SER A 471 16.16 -19.71 -20.49
CA SER A 471 15.72 -20.72 -21.46
C SER A 471 14.58 -20.16 -22.30
N VAL A 472 14.80 -20.05 -23.61
CA VAL A 472 13.77 -19.60 -24.56
C VAL A 472 13.08 -20.83 -25.15
N LEU A 473 11.77 -20.92 -24.97
CA LEU A 473 10.89 -21.98 -25.44
C LEU A 473 9.86 -21.39 -26.41
N SER A 474 9.15 -22.24 -27.14
CA SER A 474 8.02 -21.78 -27.95
C SER A 474 6.92 -21.22 -27.04
N GLY A 475 6.59 -19.93 -27.19
CA GLY A 475 5.58 -19.24 -26.39
C GLY A 475 5.98 -18.94 -24.94
N ALA A 476 7.23 -19.19 -24.53
CA ALA A 476 7.67 -18.89 -23.17
C ALA A 476 9.17 -18.56 -23.06
N VAL A 477 9.53 -17.69 -22.12
CA VAL A 477 10.91 -17.43 -21.71
C VAL A 477 11.03 -17.69 -20.21
N LEU A 478 11.90 -18.61 -19.81
CA LEU A 478 12.14 -18.96 -18.41
C LEU A 478 13.45 -18.36 -17.93
N GLN A 479 13.46 -17.73 -16.75
CA GLN A 479 14.64 -17.11 -16.17
C GLN A 479 14.79 -17.45 -14.69
N SER A 480 15.98 -17.93 -14.31
CA SER A 480 16.34 -18.16 -12.91
C SER A 480 17.20 -17.01 -12.39
N PHE A 481 16.93 -16.60 -11.15
CA PHE A 481 17.67 -15.54 -10.48
C PHE A 481 18.10 -15.98 -9.09
N SER A 482 19.25 -15.48 -8.63
CA SER A 482 19.56 -15.40 -7.20
C SER A 482 19.39 -13.97 -6.71
N TYR A 483 19.10 -13.81 -5.42
CA TYR A 483 19.01 -12.50 -4.79
C TYR A 483 19.41 -12.53 -3.32
N GLU A 484 19.94 -11.40 -2.85
CA GLU A 484 20.26 -11.14 -1.45
C GLU A 484 19.77 -9.74 -1.07
N LEU A 485 19.02 -9.65 0.04
CA LEU A 485 18.53 -8.41 0.63
C LEU A 485 19.36 -8.09 1.87
N SER A 486 19.70 -6.83 2.01
CA SER A 486 20.52 -6.29 3.10
C SER A 486 19.96 -4.96 3.59
N VAL A 487 20.20 -4.67 4.87
CA VAL A 487 20.01 -3.36 5.49
C VAL A 487 21.32 -3.02 6.20
N ASP A 488 21.76 -1.78 6.07
CA ASP A 488 23.04 -1.29 6.62
C ASP A 488 24.26 -2.14 6.22
N GLY A 489 24.20 -2.73 5.02
CA GLY A 489 25.25 -3.61 4.49
C GLY A 489 25.25 -5.04 5.04
N GLU A 490 24.34 -5.37 5.96
CA GLU A 490 24.23 -6.71 6.55
C GLU A 490 23.07 -7.51 5.91
N PRO A 491 23.34 -8.65 5.27
CA PRO A 491 22.31 -9.51 4.69
C PRO A 491 21.30 -10.00 5.74
N PHE A 492 20.03 -10.07 5.36
CA PHE A 492 18.96 -10.62 6.21
C PHE A 492 18.02 -11.57 5.49
N TYR A 493 18.03 -11.61 4.15
CA TYR A 493 17.23 -12.54 3.37
C TYR A 493 17.95 -12.90 2.07
N ARG A 494 17.90 -14.17 1.67
CA ARG A 494 18.52 -14.67 0.44
C ARG A 494 17.64 -15.74 -0.19
N GLY A 495 17.62 -15.81 -1.51
CA GLY A 495 16.95 -16.89 -2.20
C GLY A 495 17.31 -17.02 -3.67
N GLU A 496 16.71 -18.02 -4.28
CA GLU A 496 16.68 -18.22 -5.72
C GLU A 496 15.24 -18.38 -6.18
N SER A 497 14.98 -17.99 -7.43
CA SER A 497 13.64 -18.07 -7.99
C SER A 497 13.67 -18.24 -9.51
N LEU A 498 12.76 -19.07 -10.02
CA LEU A 498 12.47 -19.27 -11.43
C LEU A 498 11.17 -18.55 -11.80
N PHE A 499 11.25 -17.73 -12.85
CA PHE A 499 10.09 -17.07 -13.45
C PHE A 499 9.91 -17.48 -14.89
N GLY A 500 8.68 -17.33 -15.39
CA GLY A 500 8.39 -17.43 -16.81
C GLY A 500 7.58 -16.25 -17.32
N PHE A 501 7.96 -15.78 -18.51
CA PHE A 501 7.15 -14.95 -19.38
C PHE A 501 6.41 -15.89 -20.32
N PHE A 502 5.09 -15.94 -20.25
CA PHE A 502 4.29 -16.89 -21.01
C PHE A 502 3.29 -16.18 -21.91
N SER A 503 3.19 -16.65 -23.16
CA SER A 503 2.08 -16.29 -24.02
C SER A 503 0.77 -16.84 -23.47
N GLU A 504 -0.34 -16.31 -23.96
CA GLU A 504 -1.68 -16.80 -23.59
C GLU A 504 -1.85 -18.29 -23.87
N GLN A 505 -1.37 -18.76 -25.03
CA GLN A 505 -1.46 -20.15 -25.43
C GLN A 505 -0.65 -21.07 -24.51
N ALA A 506 0.53 -20.61 -24.05
CA ALA A 506 1.34 -21.37 -23.11
C ALA A 506 0.66 -21.48 -21.73
N LEU A 507 -0.04 -20.43 -21.28
CA LEU A 507 -0.77 -20.43 -20.00
C LEU A 507 -2.09 -21.20 -20.03
N ALA A 508 -2.75 -21.28 -21.19
CA ALA A 508 -4.04 -21.97 -21.32
C ALA A 508 -3.94 -23.48 -21.03
N ASN A 509 -2.75 -24.08 -21.19
CA ASN A 509 -2.53 -25.52 -21.04
C ASN A 509 -1.96 -25.92 -19.66
N GLN A 510 -2.30 -25.17 -18.61
CA GLN A 510 -1.87 -25.50 -17.24
C GLN A 510 -2.57 -26.77 -16.72
N THR A 511 -1.78 -27.73 -16.26
CA THR A 511 -2.26 -29.01 -15.73
C THR A 511 -2.05 -29.17 -14.22
N GLY A 512 -1.66 -28.12 -13.50
CA GLY A 512 -1.38 -28.23 -12.07
C GLY A 512 -0.04 -28.91 -11.79
N LEU A 513 0.20 -29.19 -10.51
CA LEU A 513 1.40 -29.93 -10.07
C LEU A 513 1.33 -31.43 -10.41
N ASP A 514 0.14 -31.93 -10.69
CA ASP A 514 -0.17 -33.36 -10.79
C ASP A 514 -0.60 -33.78 -12.21
N GLY A 515 -0.27 -32.97 -13.23
CA GLY A 515 -0.51 -33.32 -14.64
C GLY A 515 -2.01 -33.49 -14.99
N GLY A 516 -2.89 -32.79 -14.29
CA GLY A 516 -4.35 -32.82 -14.45
C GLY A 516 -5.01 -33.90 -13.60
N GLY A 517 -4.23 -34.73 -12.90
CA GLY A 517 -4.73 -35.72 -11.96
C GLY A 517 -5.34 -35.07 -10.71
N TYR A 518 -6.50 -35.56 -10.29
CA TYR A 518 -7.06 -35.20 -9.00
C TYR A 518 -6.25 -35.86 -7.88
N VAL A 519 -5.86 -35.06 -6.90
CA VAL A 519 -5.20 -35.52 -5.67
C VAL A 519 -6.15 -35.28 -4.50
N PRO A 520 -6.59 -36.33 -3.79
CA PRO A 520 -7.43 -36.16 -2.61
C PRO A 520 -6.65 -35.49 -1.49
N THR A 521 -7.31 -34.56 -0.80
CA THR A 521 -6.83 -33.95 0.44
C THR A 521 -6.58 -35.02 1.51
N TRP A 522 -5.82 -34.69 2.56
CA TRP A 522 -5.61 -35.62 3.66
C TRP A 522 -6.92 -36.13 4.29
N LEU A 523 -7.92 -35.26 4.45
CA LEU A 523 -9.23 -35.65 5.00
C LEU A 523 -9.96 -36.66 4.12
N GLU A 524 -9.95 -36.47 2.79
CA GLU A 524 -10.58 -37.39 1.84
C GLU A 524 -9.88 -38.77 1.80
N ARG A 525 -8.61 -38.83 2.18
CA ARG A 525 -7.86 -40.10 2.29
C ARG A 525 -8.21 -40.92 3.53
N GLN A 526 -8.93 -40.36 4.52
CA GLN A 526 -9.22 -41.06 5.77
C GLN A 526 -10.36 -42.06 5.63
N LEU A 527 -10.12 -43.30 6.09
CA LEU A 527 -11.14 -44.36 6.13
C LEU A 527 -12.25 -44.08 7.17
N VAL A 528 -11.88 -43.39 8.25
CA VAL A 528 -12.78 -42.98 9.33
C VAL A 528 -12.66 -41.48 9.46
N THR A 529 -13.79 -40.77 9.47
CA THR A 529 -13.82 -39.32 9.64
C THR A 529 -13.16 -38.94 10.97
N PRO A 530 -12.01 -38.23 10.95
CA PRO A 530 -11.36 -37.81 12.18
C PRO A 530 -12.17 -36.69 12.85
N PRO A 531 -12.02 -36.48 14.17
CA PRO A 531 -12.58 -35.31 14.82
C PRO A 531 -11.95 -34.04 14.25
N VAL A 532 -12.78 -33.13 13.75
CA VAL A 532 -12.36 -31.83 13.22
C VAL A 532 -12.84 -30.75 14.17
N ARG A 533 -11.92 -29.88 14.59
CA ARG A 533 -12.24 -28.64 15.30
C ARG A 533 -12.05 -27.45 14.36
N THR A 534 -12.73 -26.34 14.64
CA THR A 534 -12.64 -25.12 13.83
C THR A 534 -12.11 -23.98 14.68
N ILE A 535 -11.10 -23.29 14.15
CA ILE A 535 -10.63 -22.00 14.66
C ILE A 535 -11.32 -20.91 13.83
N GLU A 536 -12.10 -20.06 14.48
CA GLU A 536 -12.68 -18.86 13.86
C GLU A 536 -11.64 -17.75 13.86
N VAL A 537 -11.16 -17.36 12.67
CA VAL A 537 -10.13 -16.33 12.54
C VAL A 537 -10.73 -14.98 12.93
N GLY A 538 -9.99 -14.20 13.70
CA GLY A 538 -10.46 -12.92 14.21
C GLY A 538 -11.39 -12.99 15.44
N ALA A 539 -11.70 -14.19 15.96
CA ALA A 539 -12.46 -14.34 17.21
C ALA A 539 -11.60 -14.21 18.49
N ARG A 540 -10.28 -14.04 18.36
CA ARG A 540 -9.36 -13.87 19.51
C ARG A 540 -9.66 -12.58 20.29
N GLY A 541 -9.62 -12.69 21.62
CA GLY A 541 -9.77 -11.55 22.54
C GLY A 541 -8.59 -10.56 22.46
N PRO A 542 -8.64 -9.42 23.18
CA PRO A 542 -7.62 -8.37 23.13
C PRO A 542 -6.27 -8.74 23.78
N HIS A 543 -6.13 -9.98 24.27
CA HIS A 543 -4.95 -10.47 24.96
C HIS A 543 -4.32 -11.62 24.14
N GLY A 544 -3.04 -11.50 23.80
CA GLY A 544 -2.31 -12.43 22.92
C GLY A 544 -1.48 -11.68 21.87
N PRO A 545 -0.75 -12.41 20.99
CA PRO A 545 0.00 -11.77 19.91
C PRO A 545 -0.94 -11.03 18.95
N ALA A 546 -0.40 -10.04 18.25
CA ALA A 546 -1.12 -9.35 17.18
C ALA A 546 -1.63 -10.35 16.13
N ARG A 547 -2.67 -9.95 15.40
CA ARG A 547 -3.30 -10.75 14.34
C ARG A 547 -3.26 -10.01 13.03
N ASN A 548 -3.28 -10.74 11.93
CA ASN A 548 -3.46 -10.13 10.62
C ASN A 548 -4.87 -9.52 10.54
N THR A 549 -4.98 -8.31 10.00
CA THR A 549 -6.23 -7.55 9.83
C THR A 549 -6.27 -6.91 8.44
N GLY A 550 -7.37 -6.21 8.11
CA GLY A 550 -7.48 -5.47 6.86
C GLY A 550 -7.21 -6.35 5.63
N HIS A 551 -6.23 -5.96 4.83
CA HIS A 551 -5.83 -6.60 3.58
C HIS A 551 -5.04 -7.91 3.81
N LEU A 552 -4.47 -8.13 5.00
CA LEU A 552 -3.79 -9.38 5.39
C LEU A 552 -4.71 -10.38 6.10
N HIS A 553 -5.99 -10.05 6.30
CA HIS A 553 -6.97 -11.03 6.74
C HIS A 553 -7.35 -11.92 5.55
N LEU A 554 -6.66 -13.05 5.39
CA LEU A 554 -6.79 -13.91 4.20
C LEU A 554 -7.71 -15.11 4.42
N LEU A 555 -7.89 -15.56 5.67
CA LEU A 555 -8.72 -16.73 6.02
C LEU A 555 -9.79 -16.36 7.05
N ASP A 556 -11.02 -16.85 6.85
CA ASP A 556 -12.12 -16.67 7.81
C ASP A 556 -12.12 -17.74 8.92
N HIS A 557 -11.74 -18.98 8.59
CA HIS A 557 -11.70 -20.10 9.53
C HIS A 557 -10.63 -21.11 9.13
N VAL A 558 -10.14 -21.88 10.11
CA VAL A 558 -9.18 -22.97 9.92
C VAL A 558 -9.72 -24.24 10.57
N GLN A 559 -9.90 -25.29 9.79
CA GLN A 559 -10.22 -26.63 10.27
C GLN A 559 -8.94 -27.32 10.73
N VAL A 560 -8.98 -27.98 11.88
CA VAL A 560 -7.82 -28.64 12.49
C VAL A 560 -8.14 -30.07 12.88
N VAL A 561 -7.17 -30.96 12.66
CA VAL A 561 -7.07 -32.28 13.26
C VAL A 561 -5.73 -32.38 13.97
N ASP A 562 -5.71 -32.33 15.31
CA ASP A 562 -4.48 -32.13 16.11
C ASP A 562 -3.44 -33.26 15.94
N ASP A 563 -3.88 -34.51 15.86
CA ASP A 563 -3.00 -35.68 15.62
C ASP A 563 -3.02 -36.11 14.14
N GLY A 564 -3.45 -35.22 13.26
CA GLY A 564 -3.60 -35.48 11.82
C GLY A 564 -2.36 -35.14 10.99
N GLY A 565 -2.54 -35.22 9.68
CA GLY A 565 -1.54 -34.81 8.69
C GLY A 565 -0.59 -35.94 8.33
N ASP A 566 0.35 -35.66 7.42
CA ASP A 566 1.25 -36.70 6.89
C ASP A 566 2.36 -37.06 7.90
N TYR A 567 2.53 -36.22 8.94
CA TYR A 567 3.53 -36.36 9.99
C TYR A 567 2.92 -36.66 11.37
N GLY A 568 1.59 -36.71 11.49
CA GLY A 568 0.88 -37.00 12.75
C GLY A 568 1.09 -35.96 13.85
N ARG A 569 1.28 -34.69 13.49
CA ARG A 569 1.47 -33.57 14.46
C ARG A 569 0.45 -32.45 14.30
N GLY A 570 -0.48 -32.60 13.37
CA GLY A 570 -1.49 -31.60 13.06
C GLY A 570 -1.74 -31.48 11.57
N TYR A 571 -3.01 -31.42 11.22
CA TYR A 571 -3.49 -31.11 9.89
C TYR A 571 -4.35 -29.85 9.96
N LEU A 572 -4.02 -28.88 9.11
CA LEU A 572 -4.80 -27.65 8.95
C LEU A 572 -5.42 -27.63 7.56
N ARG A 573 -6.68 -27.19 7.46
CA ARG A 573 -7.35 -26.96 6.18
C ARG A 573 -8.14 -25.65 6.25
N ALA A 574 -8.08 -24.87 5.19
CA ALA A 574 -8.93 -23.69 5.05
C ALA A 574 -9.46 -23.56 3.62
N VAL A 575 -10.66 -23.00 3.50
CA VAL A 575 -11.26 -22.63 2.22
C VAL A 575 -11.53 -21.14 2.25
N ARG A 576 -10.93 -20.41 1.31
CA ARG A 576 -11.10 -18.98 1.12
C ARG A 576 -11.95 -18.73 -0.12
N PRO A 577 -13.10 -18.07 -0.02
CA PRO A 577 -13.82 -17.56 -1.18
C PRO A 577 -12.94 -16.56 -1.95
N VAL A 578 -12.89 -16.69 -3.27
CA VAL A 578 -12.18 -15.74 -4.14
C VAL A 578 -13.23 -14.84 -4.78
N ARG A 579 -13.05 -13.52 -4.63
CA ARG A 579 -13.99 -12.51 -5.10
C ARG A 579 -13.33 -11.66 -6.17
N GLU A 580 -14.07 -11.32 -7.23
CA GLU A 580 -13.54 -10.53 -8.35
C GLU A 580 -13.04 -9.14 -7.91
N ASP A 581 -13.57 -8.62 -6.81
CA ASP A 581 -13.20 -7.35 -6.21
C ASP A 581 -12.17 -7.46 -5.06
N ASP A 582 -11.61 -8.65 -4.83
CA ASP A 582 -10.48 -8.82 -3.91
C ASP A 582 -9.37 -7.81 -4.27
N TRP A 583 -8.93 -7.06 -3.26
CA TRP A 583 -8.11 -5.85 -3.44
C TRP A 583 -6.85 -6.07 -4.28
N PHE A 584 -6.22 -7.24 -4.16
CA PHE A 584 -4.97 -7.57 -4.82
C PHE A 584 -5.12 -7.74 -6.34
N PHE A 585 -6.30 -8.09 -6.87
CA PHE A 585 -6.49 -8.22 -8.32
C PHE A 585 -6.35 -6.88 -9.04
N ARG A 586 -6.67 -5.76 -8.36
CA ARG A 586 -6.45 -4.40 -8.89
C ARG A 586 -5.01 -3.93 -8.74
N ARG A 587 -4.17 -4.66 -7.99
CA ARG A 587 -2.81 -4.24 -7.62
C ARG A 587 -1.72 -5.07 -8.25
N HIS A 588 -1.87 -6.39 -8.30
CA HIS A 588 -0.79 -7.31 -8.63
C HIS A 588 -0.29 -7.16 -10.07
N PHE A 589 -1.12 -7.30 -11.10
CA PHE A 589 -0.72 -6.97 -12.47
C PHE A 589 -1.85 -6.25 -13.21
N HIS A 590 -1.55 -5.06 -13.73
CA HIS A 590 -2.50 -4.30 -14.55
C HIS A 590 -2.79 -5.06 -15.85
N LEU A 591 -4.08 -5.27 -16.16
CA LEU A 591 -4.59 -6.05 -17.31
C LEU A 591 -4.31 -7.57 -17.24
N ASP A 592 -3.88 -8.08 -16.10
CA ASP A 592 -3.64 -9.52 -15.85
C ASP A 592 -4.02 -9.89 -14.40
N PRO A 593 -5.32 -9.85 -14.05
CA PRO A 593 -5.77 -10.01 -12.68
C PRO A 593 -5.55 -11.45 -12.18
N VAL A 594 -4.52 -11.61 -11.37
CA VAL A 594 -4.12 -12.88 -10.75
C VAL A 594 -3.70 -12.64 -9.30
N MET A 595 -3.98 -13.58 -8.40
CA MET A 595 -3.52 -13.51 -7.02
C MET A 595 -1.98 -13.64 -6.96
N PRO A 596 -1.28 -12.79 -6.18
CA PRO A 596 0.13 -13.02 -5.86
C PRO A 596 0.34 -14.37 -5.19
N GLY A 597 1.30 -15.17 -5.68
CA GLY A 597 1.64 -16.45 -5.05
C GLY A 597 2.11 -16.28 -3.60
N SER A 598 2.79 -15.17 -3.31
CA SER A 598 3.20 -14.74 -1.98
C SER A 598 2.02 -14.58 -1.00
N LEU A 599 0.84 -14.13 -1.46
CA LEU A 599 -0.37 -14.08 -0.62
C LEU A 599 -0.95 -15.48 -0.37
N GLY A 600 -0.78 -16.42 -1.30
CA GLY A 600 -1.15 -17.82 -1.04
C GLY A 600 -0.25 -18.46 0.03
N VAL A 601 1.04 -18.14 0.02
CA VAL A 601 1.97 -18.51 1.10
C VAL A 601 1.60 -17.82 2.41
N GLU A 602 1.27 -16.53 2.37
CA GLU A 602 0.84 -15.79 3.57
C GLU A 602 -0.46 -16.34 4.17
N ALA A 603 -1.38 -16.85 3.35
CA ALA A 603 -2.58 -17.54 3.85
C ALA A 603 -2.23 -18.85 4.59
N VAL A 604 -1.25 -19.61 4.09
CA VAL A 604 -0.72 -20.80 4.78
C VAL A 604 -0.06 -20.40 6.11
N ILE A 605 0.75 -19.34 6.11
CA ILE A 605 1.37 -18.80 7.32
C ILE A 605 0.30 -18.37 8.32
N GLN A 606 -0.75 -17.66 7.89
CA GLN A 606 -1.86 -17.27 8.75
C GLN A 606 -2.51 -18.52 9.38
N ALA A 607 -2.79 -19.58 8.62
CA ALA A 607 -3.35 -20.81 9.18
C ALA A 607 -2.47 -21.41 10.29
N MET A 608 -1.15 -21.43 10.09
CA MET A 608 -0.19 -21.91 11.09
C MET A 608 -0.09 -20.98 12.32
N GLN A 609 -0.16 -19.66 12.13
CA GLN A 609 -0.22 -18.68 13.22
C GLN A 609 -1.51 -18.83 14.04
N GLU A 610 -2.64 -19.12 13.39
CA GLU A 610 -3.93 -19.45 14.01
C GLU A 610 -3.85 -20.71 14.85
N TRP A 611 -3.29 -21.77 14.29
CA TRP A 611 -3.06 -23.00 15.04
C TRP A 611 -2.11 -22.82 16.24
N LEU A 612 -0.98 -22.14 16.05
CA LEU A 612 0.03 -22.01 17.11
C LEU A 612 -0.53 -21.29 18.34
N VAL A 613 -1.33 -20.24 18.16
CA VAL A 613 -1.93 -19.52 19.29
C VAL A 613 -3.03 -20.33 19.94
N ASP A 614 -3.88 -20.97 19.14
CA ASP A 614 -4.96 -21.82 19.64
C ASP A 614 -4.46 -23.06 20.41
N SER A 615 -3.30 -23.60 20.03
CA SER A 615 -2.68 -24.76 20.68
C SER A 615 -2.29 -24.53 22.15
N GLY A 616 -2.13 -23.27 22.57
CA GLY A 616 -1.69 -22.90 23.91
C GLY A 616 -0.20 -23.15 24.19
N LEU A 617 0.59 -23.60 23.20
CA LEU A 617 2.03 -23.87 23.37
C LEU A 617 2.85 -22.65 23.77
N ALA A 618 2.37 -21.45 23.45
CA ALA A 618 3.00 -20.18 23.76
C ALA A 618 2.40 -19.49 25.00
N ALA A 619 1.59 -20.17 25.82
CA ALA A 619 0.88 -19.57 26.95
C ALA A 619 1.81 -18.98 28.03
N ASP A 620 3.02 -19.54 28.17
CA ASP A 620 4.02 -19.11 29.15
C ASP A 620 4.97 -18.02 28.61
N LEU A 621 4.87 -17.66 27.33
CA LEU A 621 5.69 -16.58 26.76
C LEU A 621 5.19 -15.21 27.25
N PRO A 622 6.07 -14.34 27.75
CA PRO A 622 5.69 -12.98 28.13
C PRO A 622 5.45 -12.14 26.88
N GLU A 623 4.25 -11.57 26.75
CA GLU A 623 3.87 -10.66 25.65
C GLU A 623 4.29 -11.22 24.27
N PRO A 624 3.76 -12.38 23.87
CA PRO A 624 4.28 -13.07 22.70
C PRO A 624 4.05 -12.27 21.42
N GLU A 625 5.04 -12.28 20.53
CA GLU A 625 4.98 -11.65 19.22
C GLU A 625 5.37 -12.65 18.12
N PHE A 626 4.72 -12.55 16.95
CA PHE A 626 5.14 -13.33 15.79
C PHE A 626 6.39 -12.71 15.15
N VAL A 627 7.32 -13.58 14.75
CA VAL A 627 8.48 -13.22 13.95
C VAL A 627 8.69 -14.25 12.85
N LEU A 628 9.40 -13.87 11.79
CA LEU A 628 9.84 -14.83 10.79
C LEU A 628 11.06 -15.59 11.34
N PRO A 629 11.04 -16.93 11.38
CA PRO A 629 12.15 -17.72 11.89
C PRO A 629 13.38 -17.63 10.98
N ALA A 630 14.54 -17.37 11.56
CA ALA A 630 15.81 -17.35 10.85
C ALA A 630 16.36 -18.77 10.63
N GLY A 631 17.07 -18.97 9.52
CA GLY A 631 17.80 -20.20 9.21
C GLY A 631 16.95 -21.36 8.68
N VAL A 632 15.64 -21.16 8.46
CA VAL A 632 14.76 -22.19 7.88
C VAL A 632 14.53 -21.87 6.39
N PRO A 633 15.09 -22.67 5.45
CA PRO A 633 14.82 -22.48 4.03
C PRO A 633 13.42 -22.96 3.67
N MET A 634 12.58 -22.05 3.17
CA MET A 634 11.27 -22.36 2.60
C MET A 634 11.40 -22.53 1.09
N THR A 635 10.84 -23.63 0.56
CA THR A 635 10.79 -23.91 -0.89
C THR A 635 9.35 -23.84 -1.37
N TRP A 636 9.12 -23.27 -2.55
CA TRP A 636 7.81 -23.27 -3.20
C TRP A 636 7.89 -23.75 -4.64
N ARG A 637 6.81 -24.39 -5.09
CA ARG A 637 6.57 -24.82 -6.46
C ARG A 637 5.15 -24.44 -6.87
N TYR A 638 5.02 -23.72 -7.97
CA TYR A 638 3.77 -23.23 -8.54
C TYR A 638 3.59 -23.79 -9.95
N ARG A 639 2.46 -24.45 -10.20
CA ARG A 639 2.04 -24.93 -11.52
C ARG A 639 0.59 -24.56 -11.78
N GLY A 640 0.25 -23.31 -11.53
CA GLY A 640 -1.09 -22.78 -11.77
C GLY A 640 -1.24 -21.38 -11.20
N GLN A 641 -2.45 -20.86 -11.31
CA GLN A 641 -2.80 -19.51 -10.90
C GLN A 641 -4.22 -19.47 -10.32
N ILE A 642 -4.45 -18.49 -9.45
CA ILE A 642 -5.78 -18.13 -8.94
C ILE A 642 -6.21 -16.85 -9.64
N LEU A 643 -7.23 -16.96 -10.47
CA LEU A 643 -7.84 -15.88 -11.23
C LEU A 643 -9.06 -15.33 -10.47
N ALA A 644 -9.47 -14.11 -10.81
CA ALA A 644 -10.67 -13.49 -10.27
C ALA A 644 -11.95 -14.33 -10.49
N THR A 645 -11.95 -15.18 -11.52
CA THR A 645 -13.07 -16.08 -11.86
C THR A 645 -13.05 -17.40 -11.10
N ASP A 646 -11.90 -17.78 -10.51
CA ASP A 646 -11.84 -18.95 -9.64
C ASP A 646 -12.66 -18.63 -8.39
N LYS A 647 -13.58 -19.53 -7.98
CA LYS A 647 -14.58 -19.21 -6.94
C LYS A 647 -14.04 -19.35 -5.52
N GLU A 648 -12.99 -20.15 -5.36
CA GLU A 648 -12.39 -20.44 -4.07
C GLU A 648 -10.93 -20.85 -4.22
N MET A 649 -10.19 -20.70 -3.12
CA MET A 649 -8.87 -21.24 -2.90
C MET A 649 -8.95 -22.16 -1.70
N THR A 650 -8.48 -23.40 -1.83
CA THR A 650 -8.35 -24.32 -0.70
C THR A 650 -6.88 -24.50 -0.37
N LEU A 651 -6.52 -24.56 0.91
CA LEU A 651 -5.19 -24.92 1.37
C LEU A 651 -5.23 -26.06 2.37
N GLU A 652 -4.14 -26.82 2.43
CA GLU A 652 -3.88 -27.76 3.51
C GLU A 652 -2.44 -27.63 4.01
N VAL A 653 -2.23 -27.85 5.30
CA VAL A 653 -0.94 -27.81 5.98
C VAL A 653 -0.76 -29.07 6.80
N HIS A 654 0.38 -29.72 6.64
CA HIS A 654 0.81 -30.88 7.42
C HIS A 654 1.93 -30.42 8.35
N LEU A 655 1.63 -30.26 9.64
CA LEU A 655 2.62 -29.83 10.62
C LEU A 655 3.69 -30.91 10.76
N LYS A 656 4.94 -30.54 10.61
CA LYS A 656 6.09 -31.46 10.51
C LYS A 656 6.96 -31.43 11.76
N ASP A 657 7.17 -30.25 12.33
CA ASP A 657 8.03 -30.05 13.49
C ASP A 657 7.49 -28.94 14.38
N VAL A 658 7.58 -29.14 15.69
CA VAL A 658 7.12 -28.20 16.72
C VAL A 658 8.20 -28.16 17.79
N ARG A 659 8.84 -27.01 17.93
CA ARG A 659 9.93 -26.78 18.89
C ARG A 659 9.51 -25.69 19.83
N ALA A 660 9.58 -25.95 21.13
CA ALA A 660 9.25 -24.99 22.16
C ALA A 660 10.37 -24.96 23.20
N ASP A 661 10.78 -23.75 23.57
CA ASP A 661 11.61 -23.48 24.74
C ASP A 661 11.00 -22.32 25.54
N HIS A 662 11.75 -21.78 26.51
CA HIS A 662 11.28 -20.74 27.42
C HIS A 662 11.23 -19.34 26.78
N GLU A 663 11.83 -19.17 25.60
CA GLU A 663 11.89 -17.90 24.87
C GLU A 663 11.07 -17.94 23.58
N ARG A 664 10.98 -19.10 22.92
CA ARG A 664 10.41 -19.23 21.57
C ARG A 664 9.62 -20.52 21.35
N VAL A 665 8.64 -20.44 20.47
CA VAL A 665 7.94 -21.59 19.90
C VAL A 665 7.95 -21.48 18.39
N THR A 666 8.61 -22.43 17.71
CA THR A 666 8.73 -22.51 16.26
C THR A 666 7.96 -23.72 15.74
N VAL A 667 7.16 -23.52 14.69
CA VAL A 667 6.39 -24.57 14.01
C VAL A 667 6.75 -24.59 12.54
N ILE A 668 7.03 -25.77 12.00
CA ILE A 668 7.35 -25.98 10.59
C ILE A 668 6.33 -26.95 9.99
N GLY A 669 5.82 -26.66 8.81
CA GLY A 669 4.89 -27.51 8.07
C GLY A 669 5.14 -27.49 6.57
N ASP A 670 4.65 -28.52 5.90
CA ASP A 670 4.56 -28.55 4.44
C ASP A 670 3.11 -28.33 4.04
N ALA A 671 2.88 -27.64 2.93
CA ALA A 671 1.55 -27.21 2.55
C ALA A 671 1.29 -27.36 1.06
N SER A 672 0.01 -27.39 0.71
CA SER A 672 -0.44 -27.34 -0.67
C SER A 672 -1.64 -26.39 -0.80
N VAL A 673 -1.79 -25.83 -2.00
CA VAL A 673 -2.90 -24.92 -2.32
C VAL A 673 -3.53 -25.36 -3.64
N TRP A 674 -4.85 -25.29 -3.68
CA TRP A 674 -5.71 -25.68 -4.80
C TRP A 674 -6.54 -24.49 -5.24
N LYS A 675 -6.76 -24.43 -6.55
CA LYS A 675 -8.00 -23.89 -7.11
C LYS A 675 -8.99 -25.05 -7.33
N PRO A 676 -10.26 -24.81 -7.67
CA PRO A 676 -11.24 -25.89 -7.80
C PRO A 676 -10.73 -27.04 -8.68
N GLY A 677 -10.61 -28.23 -8.08
CA GLY A 677 -10.19 -29.47 -8.76
C GLY A 677 -8.71 -29.60 -9.14
N MET A 678 -7.84 -28.63 -8.82
CA MET A 678 -6.44 -28.66 -9.27
C MET A 678 -5.46 -28.12 -8.23
N ARG A 679 -4.49 -28.96 -7.84
CA ARG A 679 -3.38 -28.54 -6.96
C ARG A 679 -2.41 -27.68 -7.73
N ILE A 680 -2.20 -26.46 -7.25
CA ILE A 680 -1.39 -25.46 -7.94
C ILE A 680 -0.11 -25.13 -7.18
N TYR A 681 -0.12 -25.16 -5.84
CA TYR A 681 1.08 -24.88 -5.02
C TYR A 681 1.48 -26.10 -4.19
N HIS A 682 2.79 -26.22 -4.01
CA HIS A 682 3.39 -27.07 -2.99
C HIS A 682 4.51 -26.31 -2.31
N LEU A 683 4.46 -26.25 -0.99
CA LEU A 683 5.35 -25.51 -0.13
C LEU A 683 6.01 -26.49 0.84
N GLU A 684 7.31 -26.38 1.00
CA GLU A 684 8.10 -27.19 1.93
C GLU A 684 8.75 -26.29 2.96
N ASN A 685 8.72 -26.71 4.23
CA ASN A 685 9.31 -25.99 5.36
C ASN A 685 8.77 -24.56 5.56
N VAL A 686 7.46 -24.35 5.35
CA VAL A 686 6.83 -23.10 5.81
C VAL A 686 6.96 -23.06 7.33
N ALA A 687 7.40 -21.93 7.87
CA ALA A 687 7.72 -21.83 9.29
C ALA A 687 7.12 -20.56 9.92
N VAL A 688 6.62 -20.72 11.14
CA VAL A 688 6.10 -19.62 11.97
C VAL A 688 6.73 -19.69 13.34
N GLU A 689 6.96 -18.54 13.97
CA GLU A 689 7.58 -18.47 15.29
C GLU A 689 6.90 -17.42 16.17
N LEU A 690 6.62 -17.80 17.42
CA LEU A 690 6.33 -16.87 18.50
C LEU A 690 7.56 -16.74 19.39
N ARG A 691 7.84 -15.52 19.84
CA ARG A 691 8.86 -15.24 20.86
C ARG A 691 8.25 -14.44 22.01
N GLY A 692 8.84 -14.53 23.20
CA GLY A 692 8.59 -13.54 24.25
C GLY A 692 9.13 -12.16 23.86
N ALA A 693 8.45 -11.08 24.26
CA ALA A 693 8.93 -9.72 24.03
C ALA A 693 10.32 -9.51 24.67
N ARG A 694 11.21 -8.82 23.96
CA ARG A 694 12.54 -8.47 24.49
C ARG A 694 12.36 -7.36 25.53
N SER A 695 12.80 -7.60 26.77
CA SER A 695 12.81 -6.63 27.88
C SER A 695 13.72 -5.44 27.62
#